data_AF-A0A323U4V3-F1
#
_entry.id   AF-A0A323U4V3-F1
#
_cell.length_a   1.000
_cell.length_b   1.000
_cell.length_c   1.000
_cell.angle_alpha   90.00
_cell.angle_beta   90.00
_cell.angle_gamma   90.00
#
_symmetry.space_group_name_H-M   'P 1'
#
loop_
_entity.id
_entity.type
_entity.pdbx_description
1 polymer ?
#
loop_
_entity_poly.entity_id
_entity_poly.type
_entity_poly.pdbx_seq_one_letter_code
_entity_poly.pdbx_strand_id
1 'polypeptide(L)'
;IAYQLNGGPEQNISFTPGASVDFTATVSGLAPGSNTLIFNAYDAAGNKDSASTRVVYTGSSADTSKPSLSISSPANGSSTNRPNLNVQGQASDNVRVSRLTYQLNGGAEQNVGISPATSVNFSFSVGRLRPGNNTITLNAYDDANNKGSASLGVTYNPSPVGSLNFNRRVVDQNGPRDPWMKGIADLNGDGLPDLIVGGANGPVVWYAAPNWTKGTISSSASSQSGSAAADIDGDGDIDVVIGTTWYENQNQGASWTAHALGSAGTHDIVIADFNGDGKPDIAMRGEADAVVSVFFQNGKDSWSKIDLDPGYGRNGLDAGDLDRDGKPDLVIGGYWLKNPGGEGAKTASNWKRYKFADWDAFAAVRVADLNQDGRLDVVLSVSESLGDVAWFEAPADPTSLNWTKHLIDRNLDSVHSLDVVDMNQDGNLDVVGSEFRDQGRLIVYLNDGSGNNWTANVVGNDFLHNTRVADIGNDGDYDIFGATAFGDAPVTLYENTPSSTASNKVLVFSKTLGYRHGSIAQGIQAIKDLGAQNNFSVDATEDSSVFTASNLAQYKAVIFLNTSGDVLEASQKQAFQQYIEQGGGFVGVHNAADTMRGWAWYENLVGAMYQSEINTQPLTLRVISSHLSTQGLPSVWNFTDEAYNYDRDPKQGGATVLITFDDRNVSGGTMGADHPFSWYKAYDGGRSWYTVGGANPPDYENPYFLQHLLGGIRYAGNF
;
A
#
# COMPACT_ATOMS: atom_id res chain seq x y z
N ILE A 1 6.18 -73.18 -13.00
CA ILE A 1 5.92 -72.20 -14.05
C ILE A 1 6.29 -70.84 -13.47
N ALA A 2 7.02 -70.02 -14.23
CA ALA A 2 7.35 -68.66 -13.89
C ALA A 2 6.98 -67.73 -15.05
N TYR A 3 6.88 -66.42 -14.81
CA TYR A 3 6.71 -65.44 -15.87
C TYR A 3 7.74 -64.31 -15.80
N GLN A 4 7.99 -63.67 -16.95
CA GLN A 4 8.79 -62.45 -17.09
C GLN A 4 7.96 -61.40 -17.81
N LEU A 5 8.04 -60.16 -17.35
CA LEU A 5 7.48 -58.98 -18.01
C LEU A 5 8.60 -58.23 -18.72
N ASN A 6 8.47 -58.04 -20.04
CA ASN A 6 9.41 -57.30 -20.90
C ASN A 6 10.88 -57.76 -20.77
N GLY A 7 11.09 -59.06 -20.52
CA GLY A 7 12.43 -59.64 -20.33
C GLY A 7 13.06 -59.38 -18.95
N GLY A 8 12.29 -58.86 -18.00
CA GLY A 8 12.71 -58.67 -16.61
C GLY A 8 12.91 -59.98 -15.83
N PRO A 9 13.15 -59.90 -14.50
CA PRO A 9 13.39 -61.07 -13.67
C PRO A 9 12.18 -62.02 -13.64
N GLU A 10 12.46 -63.33 -13.53
CA GLU A 10 11.43 -64.36 -13.41
C GLU A 10 10.67 -64.26 -12.08
N GLN A 11 9.35 -64.37 -12.17
CA GLN A 11 8.42 -64.40 -11.04
C GLN A 11 7.70 -65.75 -11.01
N ASN A 12 7.80 -66.47 -9.90
CA ASN A 12 7.19 -67.79 -9.77
C ASN A 12 5.66 -67.71 -9.71
N ILE A 13 4.99 -68.63 -10.42
CA ILE A 13 3.55 -68.83 -10.34
C ILE A 13 3.30 -70.04 -9.44
N SER A 14 2.42 -69.90 -8.47
CA SER A 14 2.02 -70.98 -7.56
C SER A 14 1.02 -71.91 -8.25
N PHE A 15 1.31 -73.21 -8.28
CA PHE A 15 0.47 -74.28 -8.80
C PHE A 15 0.92 -75.62 -8.18
N THR A 16 0.11 -76.67 -8.29
CA THR A 16 0.51 -78.02 -7.87
C THR A 16 1.21 -78.74 -9.03
N PRO A 17 2.46 -79.23 -8.87
CA PRO A 17 3.18 -79.94 -9.93
C PRO A 17 2.49 -81.24 -10.39
N GLY A 18 2.54 -81.53 -11.68
CA GLY A 18 1.96 -82.73 -12.28
C GLY A 18 2.37 -82.89 -13.75
N ALA A 19 2.00 -84.01 -14.37
CA ALA A 19 2.32 -84.31 -15.77
C ALA A 19 1.58 -83.38 -16.77
N SER A 20 0.46 -82.81 -16.36
CA SER A 20 -0.28 -81.74 -17.06
C SER A 20 -0.90 -80.83 -16.00
N VAL A 21 -0.71 -79.53 -16.13
CA VAL A 21 -1.16 -78.54 -15.14
C VAL A 21 -1.77 -77.33 -15.84
N ASP A 22 -2.91 -76.88 -15.34
CA ASP A 22 -3.45 -75.56 -15.66
C ASP A 22 -2.97 -74.58 -14.58
N PHE A 23 -2.76 -73.33 -14.97
CA PHE A 23 -2.35 -72.28 -14.04
C PHE A 23 -3.10 -70.98 -14.31
N THR A 24 -3.15 -70.13 -13.31
CA THR A 24 -3.62 -68.75 -13.43
C THR A 24 -2.61 -67.85 -12.72
N ALA A 25 -2.29 -66.71 -13.32
CA ALA A 25 -1.35 -65.75 -12.77
C ALA A 25 -1.87 -64.32 -12.95
N THR A 26 -1.71 -63.51 -11.91
CA THR A 26 -1.89 -62.06 -11.99
C THR A 26 -0.53 -61.41 -12.25
N VAL A 27 -0.43 -60.64 -13.32
CA VAL A 27 0.79 -59.92 -13.69
C VAL A 27 0.63 -58.44 -13.36
N SER A 28 1.50 -57.92 -12.49
CA SER A 28 1.55 -56.50 -12.11
C SER A 28 2.69 -55.76 -12.83
N GLY A 29 2.57 -54.45 -12.98
CA GLY A 29 3.65 -53.59 -13.51
C GLY A 29 3.67 -53.39 -15.03
N LEU A 30 2.55 -53.62 -15.73
CA LEU A 30 2.42 -53.31 -17.16
C LEU A 30 2.65 -51.80 -17.39
N ALA A 31 3.50 -51.46 -18.37
CA ALA A 31 3.68 -50.09 -18.82
C ALA A 31 2.62 -49.73 -19.87
N PRO A 32 2.18 -48.46 -19.99
CA PRO A 32 1.36 -48.03 -21.11
C PRO A 32 2.01 -48.41 -22.45
N GLY A 33 1.24 -48.98 -23.36
CA GLY A 33 1.70 -49.52 -24.64
C GLY A 33 1.87 -51.03 -24.65
N SER A 34 2.74 -51.51 -25.55
CA SER A 34 2.92 -52.94 -25.79
C SER A 34 3.85 -53.57 -24.76
N ASN A 35 3.34 -54.57 -24.04
CA ASN A 35 4.10 -55.38 -23.11
C ASN A 35 4.22 -56.81 -23.64
N THR A 36 5.36 -57.45 -23.41
CA THR A 36 5.60 -58.85 -23.75
C THR A 36 5.67 -59.66 -22.45
N LEU A 37 4.78 -60.65 -22.34
CA LEU A 37 4.77 -61.61 -21.24
C LEU A 37 5.37 -62.92 -21.73
N ILE A 38 6.39 -63.42 -21.03
CA ILE A 38 7.03 -64.70 -21.33
C ILE A 38 6.76 -65.64 -20.16
N PHE A 39 6.15 -66.78 -20.42
CA PHE A 39 5.90 -67.84 -19.44
C PHE A 39 6.88 -68.99 -19.67
N ASN A 40 7.53 -69.41 -18.59
CA ASN A 40 8.54 -70.45 -18.58
C ASN A 40 8.05 -71.64 -17.78
N ALA A 41 7.99 -72.81 -18.40
CA ALA A 41 7.67 -74.08 -17.76
C ALA A 41 8.96 -74.88 -17.55
N TYR A 42 9.09 -75.50 -16.37
CA TYR A 42 10.26 -76.28 -15.99
C TYR A 42 9.83 -77.69 -15.61
N ASP A 43 10.58 -78.70 -16.04
CA ASP A 43 10.44 -80.06 -15.52
C ASP A 43 11.28 -80.26 -14.24
N ALA A 44 11.18 -81.43 -13.61
CA ALA A 44 11.90 -81.76 -12.38
C ALA A 44 13.43 -81.84 -12.56
N ALA A 45 13.92 -82.01 -13.79
CA ALA A 45 15.34 -82.01 -14.14
C ALA A 45 15.86 -80.60 -14.45
N GLY A 46 14.98 -79.59 -14.46
CA GLY A 46 15.31 -78.20 -14.76
C GLY A 46 15.31 -77.86 -16.26
N ASN A 47 14.84 -78.76 -17.14
CA ASN A 47 14.66 -78.42 -18.55
C ASN A 47 13.53 -77.41 -18.70
N LYS A 48 13.72 -76.44 -19.60
CA LYS A 48 12.81 -75.29 -19.77
C LYS A 48 12.22 -75.25 -21.17
N ASP A 49 10.93 -74.94 -21.24
CA ASP A 49 10.27 -74.45 -22.44
C ASP A 49 9.56 -73.12 -22.17
N SER A 50 9.35 -72.30 -23.21
CA SER A 50 8.89 -70.92 -23.09
C SER A 50 7.81 -70.60 -24.11
N ALA A 51 6.74 -69.92 -23.66
CA ALA A 51 5.73 -69.33 -24.51
C ALA A 51 5.62 -67.82 -24.24
N SER A 52 5.44 -67.01 -25.29
CA SER A 52 5.28 -65.57 -25.14
C SER A 52 3.96 -65.07 -25.72
N THR A 53 3.37 -64.09 -25.06
CA THR A 53 2.22 -63.33 -25.59
C THR A 53 2.45 -61.83 -25.45
N ARG A 54 1.82 -61.06 -26.33
CA ARG A 54 1.89 -59.60 -26.32
C ARG A 54 0.56 -59.05 -25.83
N VAL A 55 0.61 -58.22 -24.79
CA VAL A 55 -0.54 -57.52 -24.22
C VAL A 55 -0.33 -56.03 -24.41
N VAL A 56 -1.29 -55.35 -25.03
CA VAL A 56 -1.29 -53.88 -25.09
C VAL A 56 -2.07 -53.37 -23.89
N TYR A 57 -1.38 -52.69 -22.98
CA TYR A 57 -2.00 -52.04 -21.84
C TYR A 57 -2.18 -50.56 -22.18
N THR A 58 -3.43 -50.10 -22.25
CA THR A 58 -3.72 -48.72 -22.68
C THR A 58 -3.54 -47.68 -21.58
N GLY A 59 -3.16 -48.07 -20.35
CA GLY A 59 -3.42 -47.27 -19.16
C GLY A 59 -4.94 -47.15 -18.92
N SER A 60 -5.34 -46.72 -17.73
CA SER A 60 -6.69 -46.17 -17.54
C SER A 60 -6.95 -45.16 -18.65
N SER A 61 -8.13 -45.20 -19.28
CA SER A 61 -8.56 -44.26 -20.33
C SER A 61 -7.99 -42.88 -20.04
N ALA A 62 -7.08 -42.42 -20.90
CA ALA A 62 -6.52 -41.07 -20.77
C ALA A 62 -7.71 -40.14 -20.60
N ASP A 63 -7.73 -39.38 -19.50
CA ASP A 63 -8.68 -38.31 -19.40
C ASP A 63 -8.48 -37.44 -20.64
N THR A 64 -9.53 -37.26 -21.44
CA THR A 64 -9.51 -36.41 -22.63
C THR A 64 -10.31 -35.13 -22.41
N SER A 65 -10.98 -35.04 -21.25
CA SER A 65 -11.75 -33.87 -20.87
C SER A 65 -10.78 -32.76 -20.51
N LYS A 66 -11.06 -31.55 -20.98
CA LYS A 66 -10.25 -30.38 -20.63
C LYS A 66 -10.81 -29.76 -19.36
N PRO A 67 -9.95 -29.22 -18.48
CA PRO A 67 -10.41 -28.37 -17.39
C PRO A 67 -11.28 -27.21 -17.90
N SER A 68 -12.28 -26.84 -17.12
CA SER A 68 -13.10 -25.65 -17.33
C SER A 68 -12.63 -24.49 -16.46
N LEU A 69 -12.79 -23.26 -16.94
CA LEU A 69 -12.38 -22.02 -16.27
C LEU A 69 -13.52 -21.00 -16.29
N SER A 70 -13.77 -20.38 -15.15
CA SER A 70 -14.62 -19.20 -15.01
C SER A 70 -13.85 -18.09 -14.28
N ILE A 71 -13.97 -16.86 -14.78
CA ILE A 71 -13.37 -15.67 -14.16
C ILE A 71 -14.55 -14.87 -13.58
N SER A 72 -14.55 -14.68 -12.26
CA SER A 72 -15.60 -13.96 -11.55
C SER A 72 -15.28 -12.48 -11.36
N SER A 73 -13.99 -12.13 -11.30
CA SER A 73 -13.53 -10.76 -11.20
C SER A 73 -12.15 -10.59 -11.84
N PRO A 74 -11.88 -9.47 -12.54
CA PRO A 74 -12.84 -8.45 -12.92
C PRO A 74 -13.69 -8.90 -14.11
N ALA A 75 -14.78 -8.18 -14.38
CA ALA A 75 -15.60 -8.42 -15.56
C ALA A 75 -14.79 -8.21 -16.85
N ASN A 76 -15.03 -9.05 -17.86
CA ASN A 76 -14.42 -8.88 -19.18
C ASN A 76 -14.81 -7.52 -19.80
N GLY A 77 -13.83 -6.73 -20.22
CA GLY A 77 -14.00 -5.37 -20.71
C GLY A 77 -14.00 -4.29 -19.62
N SER A 78 -13.66 -4.64 -18.38
CA SER A 78 -13.47 -3.66 -17.30
C SER A 78 -12.32 -2.69 -17.60
N SER A 79 -12.35 -1.54 -16.94
CA SER A 79 -11.28 -0.54 -17.01
C SER A 79 -10.62 -0.37 -15.65
N THR A 80 -9.34 -0.01 -15.63
CA THR A 80 -8.56 0.29 -14.43
C THR A 80 -7.68 1.50 -14.68
N ASN A 81 -7.40 2.28 -13.65
CA ASN A 81 -6.36 3.33 -13.63
C ASN A 81 -5.10 2.87 -12.88
N ARG A 82 -5.09 1.63 -12.36
CA ARG A 82 -3.93 1.02 -11.72
C ARG A 82 -3.26 0.03 -12.67
N PRO A 83 -1.92 -0.04 -12.69
CA PRO A 83 -1.18 -0.99 -13.54
C PRO A 83 -1.29 -2.45 -13.05
N ASN A 84 -1.84 -2.67 -11.85
CA ASN A 84 -2.03 -3.97 -11.23
C ASN A 84 -3.51 -4.29 -11.04
N LEU A 85 -3.88 -5.56 -11.21
CA LEU A 85 -5.27 -6.01 -11.25
C LEU A 85 -5.42 -7.39 -10.59
N ASN A 86 -6.30 -7.50 -9.60
CA ASN A 86 -6.60 -8.79 -8.99
C ASN A 86 -7.60 -9.59 -9.84
N VAL A 87 -7.27 -10.85 -10.15
CA VAL A 87 -8.08 -11.76 -10.96
C VAL A 87 -8.53 -12.94 -10.11
N GLN A 88 -9.83 -13.21 -10.12
CA GLN A 88 -10.48 -14.23 -9.30
C GLN A 88 -11.40 -15.11 -10.15
N GLY A 89 -11.58 -16.35 -9.72
CA GLY A 89 -12.43 -17.29 -10.43
C GLY A 89 -12.33 -18.72 -9.92
N GLN A 90 -12.82 -19.66 -10.73
CA GLN A 90 -12.80 -21.08 -10.44
C GLN A 90 -12.32 -21.89 -11.65
N ALA A 91 -11.52 -22.92 -11.39
CA ALA A 91 -11.16 -23.95 -12.34
C ALA A 91 -11.73 -25.29 -11.87
N SER A 92 -12.27 -26.11 -12.77
CA SER A 92 -12.75 -27.45 -12.42
C SER A 92 -12.52 -28.47 -13.51
N ASP A 93 -12.39 -29.73 -13.12
CA ASP A 93 -12.14 -30.86 -14.01
C ASP A 93 -12.83 -32.14 -13.47
N ASN A 94 -13.13 -33.10 -14.33
CA ASN A 94 -13.77 -34.37 -13.93
C ASN A 94 -12.86 -35.28 -13.12
N VAL A 95 -11.54 -35.13 -13.23
CA VAL A 95 -10.57 -35.86 -12.41
C VAL A 95 -9.83 -34.92 -11.47
N ARG A 96 -9.10 -33.92 -11.99
CA ARG A 96 -8.27 -33.02 -11.17
C ARG A 96 -7.66 -31.89 -11.98
N VAL A 97 -7.76 -30.67 -11.47
CA VAL A 97 -6.92 -29.55 -11.91
C VAL A 97 -5.55 -29.67 -11.22
N SER A 98 -4.50 -29.87 -12.01
CA SER A 98 -3.12 -30.08 -11.54
C SER A 98 -2.31 -28.80 -11.48
N ARG A 99 -2.55 -27.85 -12.40
CA ARG A 99 -1.79 -26.60 -12.52
C ARG A 99 -2.65 -25.49 -13.11
N LEU A 100 -2.45 -24.26 -12.61
CA LEU A 100 -3.06 -23.05 -13.14
C LEU A 100 -1.98 -22.02 -13.49
N THR A 101 -2.14 -21.32 -14.62
CA THR A 101 -1.23 -20.27 -15.07
C THR A 101 -1.99 -19.10 -15.70
N TYR A 102 -1.31 -17.97 -15.88
CA TYR A 102 -1.80 -16.86 -16.69
C TYR A 102 -0.74 -16.33 -17.67
N GLN A 103 -1.19 -15.64 -18.72
CA GLN A 103 -0.37 -14.87 -19.65
C GLN A 103 -0.97 -13.48 -19.78
N LEU A 104 -0.12 -12.45 -19.68
CA LEU A 104 -0.50 -11.08 -19.98
C LEU A 104 -0.05 -10.72 -21.41
N ASN A 105 -0.98 -10.25 -22.24
CA ASN A 105 -0.75 -9.80 -23.61
C ASN A 105 0.01 -10.81 -24.49
N GLY A 106 -0.24 -12.10 -24.28
CA GLY A 106 0.44 -13.18 -25.01
C GLY A 106 1.89 -13.44 -24.59
N GLY A 107 2.33 -12.89 -23.46
CA GLY A 107 3.65 -13.12 -22.88
C GLY A 107 3.85 -14.54 -22.31
N ALA A 108 4.94 -14.75 -21.57
CA ALA A 108 5.25 -16.03 -20.94
C ALA A 108 4.17 -16.47 -19.93
N GLU A 109 3.93 -17.78 -19.82
CA GLU A 109 3.04 -18.33 -18.78
C GLU A 109 3.67 -18.13 -17.39
N GLN A 110 2.88 -17.55 -16.48
CA GLN A 110 3.20 -17.35 -15.08
C GLN A 110 2.35 -18.29 -14.23
N ASN A 111 2.96 -18.94 -13.22
CA ASN A 111 2.23 -19.89 -12.35
C ASN A 111 1.30 -19.15 -11.38
N VAL A 112 0.11 -19.70 -11.19
CA VAL A 112 -0.83 -19.29 -10.13
C VAL A 112 -0.79 -20.35 -9.04
N GLY A 113 -0.51 -19.95 -7.80
CA GLY A 113 -0.44 -20.86 -6.66
C GLY A 113 -1.80 -21.49 -6.37
N ILE A 114 -1.92 -22.80 -6.57
CA ILE A 114 -3.13 -23.57 -6.26
C ILE A 114 -2.79 -24.85 -5.49
N SER A 115 -3.75 -25.31 -4.69
CA SER A 115 -3.76 -26.69 -4.19
C SER A 115 -4.55 -27.56 -5.17
N PRO A 116 -3.93 -28.54 -5.85
CA PRO A 116 -4.61 -29.33 -6.86
C PRO A 116 -5.85 -30.09 -6.33
N ALA A 117 -6.99 -29.94 -6.99
CA ALA A 117 -8.25 -30.58 -6.64
C ALA A 117 -9.17 -30.68 -7.88
N THR A 118 -10.30 -31.38 -7.76
CA THR A 118 -11.34 -31.44 -8.82
C THR A 118 -11.98 -30.08 -9.10
N SER A 119 -11.99 -29.19 -8.10
CA SER A 119 -12.42 -27.80 -8.24
C SER A 119 -11.56 -26.91 -7.36
N VAL A 120 -11.09 -25.79 -7.91
CA VAL A 120 -10.17 -24.86 -7.26
C VAL A 120 -10.66 -23.44 -7.47
N ASN A 121 -10.88 -22.71 -6.38
CA ASN A 121 -11.04 -21.25 -6.44
C ASN A 121 -9.65 -20.60 -6.43
N PHE A 122 -9.45 -19.57 -7.26
CA PHE A 122 -8.19 -18.85 -7.35
C PHE A 122 -8.41 -17.34 -7.19
N SER A 123 -7.37 -16.67 -6.70
CA SER A 123 -7.26 -15.22 -6.60
C SER A 123 -5.77 -14.86 -6.72
N PHE A 124 -5.41 -14.01 -7.66
CA PHE A 124 -4.01 -13.59 -7.87
C PHE A 124 -3.94 -12.21 -8.54
N SER A 125 -2.85 -11.48 -8.28
CA SER A 125 -2.61 -10.19 -8.92
C SER A 125 -1.88 -10.35 -10.24
N VAL A 126 -2.37 -9.66 -11.28
CA VAL A 126 -1.69 -9.45 -12.56
C VAL A 126 -1.18 -8.03 -12.58
N GLY A 127 0.14 -7.85 -12.57
CA GLY A 127 0.77 -6.54 -12.71
C GLY A 127 1.18 -6.20 -14.14
N ARG A 128 1.67 -4.96 -14.33
CA ARG A 128 2.27 -4.44 -15.58
C ARG A 128 1.31 -4.37 -16.76
N LEU A 129 0.06 -3.97 -16.53
CA LEU A 129 -0.85 -3.61 -17.60
C LEU A 129 -0.23 -2.48 -18.44
N ARG A 130 -0.38 -2.56 -19.76
CA ARG A 130 0.06 -1.51 -20.69
C ARG A 130 -1.05 -0.49 -20.87
N PRO A 131 -0.74 0.81 -21.00
CA PRO A 131 -1.75 1.80 -21.34
C PRO A 131 -2.59 1.36 -22.55
N GLY A 132 -3.91 1.46 -22.43
CA GLY A 132 -4.89 0.91 -23.36
C GLY A 132 -5.29 -0.52 -23.07
N ASN A 133 -5.62 -1.27 -24.13
CA ASN A 133 -6.22 -2.60 -23.99
C ASN A 133 -5.17 -3.67 -23.66
N ASN A 134 -5.46 -4.47 -22.65
CA ASN A 134 -4.72 -5.64 -22.22
C ASN A 134 -5.57 -6.89 -22.33
N THR A 135 -4.94 -8.03 -22.54
CA THR A 135 -5.59 -9.35 -22.52
C THR A 135 -4.90 -10.25 -21.50
N ILE A 136 -5.66 -10.79 -20.56
CA ILE A 136 -5.18 -11.79 -19.60
C ILE A 136 -5.79 -13.13 -19.98
N THR A 137 -4.92 -14.10 -20.29
CA THR A 137 -5.33 -15.46 -20.64
C THR A 137 -4.95 -16.40 -19.50
N LEU A 138 -5.95 -17.01 -18.87
CA LEU A 138 -5.75 -18.07 -17.88
C LEU A 138 -5.73 -19.44 -18.56
N ASN A 139 -4.88 -20.33 -18.05
CA ASN A 139 -4.79 -21.70 -18.51
C ASN A 139 -4.80 -22.67 -17.32
N ALA A 140 -5.71 -23.64 -17.34
CA ALA A 140 -5.78 -24.74 -16.38
C ALA A 140 -5.38 -26.05 -17.07
N TYR A 141 -4.63 -26.86 -16.35
CA TYR A 141 -4.12 -28.16 -16.80
C TYR A 141 -4.59 -29.26 -15.85
N ASP A 142 -4.86 -30.44 -16.38
CA ASP A 142 -5.10 -31.66 -15.59
C ASP A 142 -3.82 -32.52 -15.49
N ASP A 143 -3.92 -33.70 -14.86
CA ASP A 143 -2.79 -34.64 -14.74
C ASP A 143 -2.45 -35.34 -16.08
N ALA A 144 -3.37 -35.34 -17.05
CA ALA A 144 -3.16 -35.83 -18.42
C ALA A 144 -2.60 -34.75 -19.37
N ASN A 145 -2.36 -33.54 -18.84
CA ASN A 145 -1.90 -32.34 -19.54
C ASN A 145 -2.87 -31.81 -20.61
N ASN A 146 -4.17 -32.09 -20.47
CA ASN A 146 -5.22 -31.37 -21.22
C ASN A 146 -5.29 -29.92 -20.74
N LYS A 147 -5.46 -28.98 -21.69
CA LYS A 147 -5.44 -27.53 -21.42
C LYS A 147 -6.83 -26.92 -21.68
N GLY A 148 -7.41 -26.33 -20.65
CA GLY A 148 -8.53 -25.39 -20.76
C GLY A 148 -8.06 -23.95 -20.62
N SER A 149 -8.69 -23.02 -21.32
CA SER A 149 -8.31 -21.60 -21.27
C SER A 149 -9.53 -20.67 -21.20
N ALA A 150 -9.36 -19.56 -20.49
CA ALA A 150 -10.29 -18.43 -20.48
C ALA A 150 -9.50 -17.14 -20.68
N SER A 151 -10.12 -16.09 -21.22
CA SER A 151 -9.46 -14.78 -21.36
C SER A 151 -10.40 -13.66 -20.99
N LEU A 152 -9.83 -12.60 -20.41
CA LEU A 152 -10.52 -11.34 -20.16
C LEU A 152 -9.70 -10.19 -20.75
N GLY A 153 -10.39 -9.23 -21.35
CA GLY A 153 -9.85 -7.94 -21.75
C GLY A 153 -9.99 -6.92 -20.62
N VAL A 154 -8.97 -6.11 -20.40
CA VAL A 154 -9.00 -4.98 -19.47
C VAL A 154 -8.39 -3.76 -20.14
N THR A 155 -9.05 -2.61 -20.05
CA THR A 155 -8.48 -1.35 -20.51
C THR A 155 -7.80 -0.66 -19.33
N TYR A 156 -6.48 -0.52 -19.38
CA TYR A 156 -5.76 0.32 -18.43
C TYR A 156 -5.69 1.74 -18.98
N ASN A 157 -6.39 2.67 -18.34
CA ASN A 157 -6.35 4.08 -18.65
C ASN A 157 -5.50 4.76 -17.57
N PRO A 158 -4.16 4.78 -17.70
CA PRO A 158 -3.37 5.62 -16.83
C PRO A 158 -3.89 7.04 -16.97
N SER A 159 -3.92 7.78 -15.87
CA SER A 159 -4.12 9.22 -15.93
C SER A 159 -3.13 9.77 -16.97
N PRO A 160 -3.56 10.62 -17.91
CA PRO A 160 -2.62 11.31 -18.78
C PRO A 160 -1.59 11.98 -17.89
N VAL A 161 -0.30 11.83 -18.21
CA VAL A 161 0.84 12.47 -17.51
C VAL A 161 0.44 13.89 -17.12
N GLY A 162 0.03 14.04 -15.87
CA GLY A 162 -0.58 15.27 -15.39
C GLY A 162 0.50 16.33 -15.34
N SER A 163 0.17 17.57 -15.73
CA SER A 163 0.98 18.69 -15.27
C SER A 163 0.88 18.71 -13.75
N LEU A 164 1.98 18.47 -13.05
CA LEU A 164 2.03 18.64 -11.60
C LEU A 164 1.80 20.12 -11.28
N ASN A 165 0.88 20.40 -10.35
CA ASN A 165 0.60 21.77 -9.91
C ASN A 165 0.96 21.89 -8.45
N PHE A 166 1.91 22.77 -8.12
CA PHE A 166 2.33 22.97 -6.75
C PHE A 166 1.92 24.34 -6.22
N ASN A 167 1.35 24.35 -5.03
CA ASN A 167 1.18 25.53 -4.20
C ASN A 167 2.34 25.63 -3.22
N ARG A 168 3.14 26.69 -3.38
CA ARG A 168 4.22 27.00 -2.45
C ARG A 168 3.66 27.67 -1.18
N ARG A 169 3.83 27.03 -0.03
CA ARG A 169 3.45 27.49 1.30
C ARG A 169 4.67 27.65 2.21
N VAL A 170 4.73 28.74 2.95
CA VAL A 170 5.72 28.89 4.03
C VAL A 170 5.12 28.32 5.32
N VAL A 171 5.75 27.28 5.85
CA VAL A 171 5.38 26.62 7.11
C VAL A 171 5.89 27.43 8.29
N ASP A 172 7.14 27.87 8.23
CA ASP A 172 7.76 28.72 9.23
C ASP A 172 8.68 29.73 8.55
N GLN A 173 8.43 31.02 8.77
CA GLN A 173 9.26 32.09 8.23
C GLN A 173 10.64 32.17 8.90
N ASN A 174 10.75 31.68 10.14
CA ASN A 174 11.95 31.73 10.98
C ASN A 174 12.35 30.32 11.42
N GLY A 175 12.64 29.47 10.42
CA GLY A 175 13.16 28.13 10.65
C GLY A 175 14.52 28.12 11.36
N PRO A 176 15.02 26.93 11.74
CA PRO A 176 16.37 26.79 12.29
C PRO A 176 17.44 27.36 11.33
N ARG A 177 18.47 27.97 11.92
CA ARG A 177 19.61 28.48 11.16
C ARG A 177 20.47 27.36 10.59
N ASP A 178 20.87 27.51 9.32
CA ASP A 178 21.63 26.52 8.56
C ASP A 178 20.94 25.14 8.60
N PRO A 179 19.69 25.01 8.09
CA PRO A 179 18.84 23.84 8.31
C PRO A 179 19.30 22.67 7.43
N TRP A 180 20.45 22.05 7.69
CA TRP A 180 20.99 20.97 6.86
C TRP A 180 20.15 19.68 6.92
N MET A 181 19.52 19.41 8.07
CA MET A 181 18.76 18.18 8.30
C MET A 181 17.27 18.38 8.10
N LYS A 182 16.66 17.43 7.35
CA LYS A 182 15.21 17.30 7.18
C LYS A 182 14.79 15.85 7.37
N GLY A 183 13.67 15.65 8.06
CA GLY A 183 13.03 14.34 8.25
C GLY A 183 11.51 14.46 8.18
N ILE A 184 10.84 13.31 8.02
CA ILE A 184 9.39 13.15 8.05
C ILE A 184 9.06 11.97 8.94
N ALA A 185 8.07 12.14 9.81
CA ALA A 185 7.43 11.07 10.58
C ALA A 185 6.12 11.59 11.18
N ASP A 186 5.16 10.72 11.44
CA ASP A 186 4.02 11.03 12.31
C ASP A 186 4.52 11.01 13.77
N LEU A 187 4.82 12.19 14.34
CA LEU A 187 5.41 12.31 15.67
C LEU A 187 4.35 12.47 16.77
N ASN A 188 3.11 12.81 16.40
CA ASN A 188 2.01 13.03 17.33
C ASN A 188 0.92 11.94 17.28
N GLY A 189 1.08 10.92 16.42
CA GLY A 189 0.18 9.80 16.28
C GLY A 189 -1.19 10.15 15.66
N ASP A 190 -1.30 11.28 14.95
CA ASP A 190 -2.56 11.71 14.33
C ASP A 190 -2.79 11.12 12.92
N GLY A 191 -1.82 10.39 12.40
CA GLY A 191 -1.85 9.76 11.08
C GLY A 191 -1.43 10.67 9.94
N LEU A 192 -0.97 11.90 10.22
CA LEU A 192 -0.40 12.81 9.24
C LEU A 192 1.13 12.92 9.41
N PRO A 193 1.90 12.99 8.32
CA PRO A 193 3.34 13.18 8.44
C PRO A 193 3.72 14.58 8.95
N ASP A 194 4.53 14.64 10.00
CA ASP A 194 5.10 15.87 10.54
C ASP A 194 6.48 16.16 9.95
N LEU A 195 6.85 17.45 9.93
CA LEU A 195 8.14 17.89 9.37
C LEU A 195 9.16 18.06 10.47
N ILE A 196 10.36 17.49 10.29
CA ILE A 196 11.48 17.65 11.21
C ILE A 196 12.56 18.49 10.53
N VAL A 197 13.05 19.53 11.21
CA VAL A 197 14.11 20.40 10.70
C VAL A 197 15.18 20.61 11.77
N GLY A 198 16.43 20.32 11.42
CA GLY A 198 17.60 20.51 12.27
C GLY A 198 18.56 21.56 11.70
N GLY A 199 18.87 22.58 12.49
CA GLY A 199 19.87 23.59 12.16
C GLY A 199 21.27 23.18 12.59
N ALA A 200 22.27 23.26 11.71
CA ALA A 200 23.67 23.05 12.07
C ALA A 200 24.17 24.10 13.08
N ASN A 201 23.56 25.30 13.05
CA ASN A 201 23.80 26.38 14.01
C ASN A 201 22.48 26.80 14.70
N GLY A 202 21.54 25.87 14.89
CA GLY A 202 20.22 26.13 15.43
C GLY A 202 19.63 24.92 16.17
N PRO A 203 18.38 25.01 16.66
CA PRO A 203 17.71 23.89 17.30
C PRO A 203 17.27 22.83 16.28
N VAL A 204 16.91 21.64 16.79
CA VAL A 204 16.05 20.69 16.08
C VAL A 204 14.62 20.90 16.53
N VAL A 205 13.75 21.14 15.56
CA VAL A 205 12.33 21.40 15.74
C VAL A 205 11.50 20.48 14.87
N TRP A 206 10.24 20.32 15.23
CA TRP A 206 9.25 19.65 14.40
C TRP A 206 8.01 20.52 14.22
N TYR A 207 7.24 20.26 13.17
CA TYR A 207 6.04 21.02 12.81
C TYR A 207 4.88 20.05 12.61
N ALA A 208 3.93 20.07 13.56
CA ALA A 208 2.80 19.14 13.57
C ALA A 208 1.79 19.49 12.46
N ALA A 209 1.52 18.58 11.53
CA ALA A 209 0.48 18.74 10.52
C ALA A 209 -0.93 18.77 11.17
N PRO A 210 -1.98 19.27 10.49
CA PRO A 210 -1.93 20.16 9.32
C PRO A 210 -1.73 21.65 9.72
N ASN A 211 -1.69 21.93 11.03
CA ASN A 211 -1.67 23.29 11.57
C ASN A 211 -0.26 23.89 11.68
N TRP A 212 0.78 23.08 11.45
CA TRP A 212 2.19 23.42 11.57
C TRP A 212 2.60 23.93 12.94
N THR A 213 2.05 23.31 13.99
CA THR A 213 2.41 23.69 15.37
C THR A 213 3.86 23.33 15.63
N LYS A 214 4.71 24.33 15.90
CA LYS A 214 6.14 24.14 16.11
C LYS A 214 6.44 23.59 17.50
N GLY A 215 7.09 22.44 17.57
CA GLY A 215 7.68 21.88 18.79
C GLY A 215 9.22 21.86 18.71
N THR A 216 9.88 21.67 19.86
CA THR A 216 11.36 21.56 19.92
C THR A 216 11.73 20.16 20.38
N ILE A 217 12.51 19.44 19.58
CA ILE A 217 13.08 18.13 19.94
C ILE A 217 14.33 18.35 20.79
N SER A 218 15.21 19.25 20.35
CA SER A 218 16.44 19.58 21.07
C SER A 218 16.91 20.99 20.75
N SER A 219 17.37 21.71 21.78
CA SER A 219 17.91 23.07 21.62
C SER A 219 19.38 23.12 21.24
N SER A 220 20.08 21.97 21.30
CA SER A 220 21.53 21.88 21.13
C SER A 220 22.00 20.72 20.24
N ALA A 221 21.07 19.95 19.67
CA ALA A 221 21.40 18.89 18.75
C ALA A 221 22.13 19.43 17.51
N SER A 222 23.14 18.70 17.06
CA SER A 222 23.85 19.00 15.81
C SER A 222 24.07 17.71 15.04
N SER A 223 23.63 17.68 13.80
CA SER A 223 24.00 16.71 12.78
C SER A 223 24.31 17.49 11.51
N GLN A 224 24.90 16.82 10.51
CA GLN A 224 24.92 17.40 9.18
C GLN A 224 23.55 17.23 8.49
N SER A 225 23.46 16.44 7.43
CA SER A 225 22.27 16.35 6.59
C SER A 225 21.29 15.24 7.05
N GLY A 226 21.82 14.14 7.56
CA GLY A 226 21.09 12.89 7.76
C GLY A 226 20.29 12.84 9.06
N SER A 227 19.14 12.20 8.94
CA SER A 227 18.29 11.77 10.04
C SER A 227 17.45 10.58 9.62
N ALA A 228 17.00 9.80 10.60
CA ALA A 228 16.05 8.72 10.40
C ALA A 228 15.05 8.72 11.57
N ALA A 229 13.88 8.11 11.35
CA ALA A 229 12.83 8.02 12.35
C ALA A 229 12.24 6.59 12.35
N ALA A 230 12.02 6.05 13.53
CA ALA A 230 11.45 4.73 13.77
C ALA A 230 11.03 4.61 15.24
N ASP A 231 10.18 3.65 15.58
CA ASP A 231 9.95 3.24 16.98
C ASP A 231 11.17 2.45 17.46
N ILE A 232 12.10 3.12 18.15
CA ILE A 232 13.40 2.52 18.53
C ILE A 232 13.25 1.67 19.78
N ASP A 233 12.39 2.06 20.72
CA ASP A 233 12.24 1.34 21.99
C ASP A 233 11.02 0.40 22.09
N GLY A 234 10.16 0.41 21.07
CA GLY A 234 9.03 -0.49 20.92
C GLY A 234 7.78 -0.04 21.69
N ASP A 235 7.67 1.24 22.03
CA ASP A 235 6.53 1.79 22.78
C ASP A 235 5.39 2.31 21.89
N GLY A 236 5.62 2.39 20.58
CA GLY A 236 4.66 2.81 19.57
C GLY A 236 4.69 4.30 19.22
N ASP A 237 5.48 5.12 19.91
CA ASP A 237 5.78 6.49 19.51
C ASP A 237 7.01 6.50 18.57
N ILE A 238 6.97 7.32 17.51
CA ILE A 238 8.10 7.38 16.57
C ILE A 238 9.22 8.26 17.14
N ASP A 239 10.41 7.67 17.30
CA ASP A 239 11.64 8.33 17.73
C ASP A 239 12.44 8.89 16.55
N VAL A 240 13.40 9.76 16.84
CA VAL A 240 14.24 10.40 15.82
C VAL A 240 15.73 10.24 16.13
N VAL A 241 16.50 9.79 15.14
CA VAL A 241 17.97 9.71 15.21
C VAL A 241 18.59 10.93 14.51
N ILE A 242 19.40 11.68 15.26
CA ILE A 242 20.09 12.88 14.78
C ILE A 242 21.52 12.88 15.32
N GLY A 243 22.48 12.82 14.41
CA GLY A 243 23.88 12.65 14.80
C GLY A 243 24.09 11.29 15.47
N THR A 244 24.83 11.25 16.57
CA THR A 244 25.06 10.04 17.37
C THR A 244 24.11 9.93 18.55
N THR A 245 22.93 10.55 18.46
CA THR A 245 21.92 10.60 19.51
C THR A 245 20.57 10.23 18.92
N TRP A 246 19.84 9.35 19.58
CA TRP A 246 18.42 9.17 19.31
C TRP A 246 17.60 9.89 20.39
N TYR A 247 16.49 10.48 19.98
CA TYR A 247 15.61 11.27 20.81
C TYR A 247 14.31 10.48 20.97
N GLU A 248 14.12 9.95 22.17
CA GLU A 248 12.92 9.24 22.59
C GLU A 248 11.75 10.20 22.59
N ASN A 249 10.76 9.91 21.77
CA ASN A 249 9.51 10.63 21.70
C ASN A 249 8.57 10.12 22.78
N GLN A 250 8.24 10.94 23.77
CA GLN A 250 7.42 10.51 24.90
C GLN A 250 6.05 11.17 24.86
N ASN A 251 5.01 10.35 24.80
CA ASN A 251 3.63 10.77 24.75
C ASN A 251 3.36 11.65 23.51
N GLN A 252 3.68 11.12 22.32
CA GLN A 252 3.25 11.72 21.05
C GLN A 252 3.68 13.19 20.89
N GLY A 253 4.97 13.46 21.11
CA GLY A 253 5.60 14.77 20.90
C GLY A 253 5.57 15.70 22.11
N ALA A 254 5.02 15.27 23.25
CA ALA A 254 4.93 16.10 24.46
C ALA A 254 6.29 16.36 25.13
N SER A 255 7.20 15.39 25.10
CA SER A 255 8.55 15.51 25.65
C SER A 255 9.55 14.61 24.94
N TRP A 256 10.83 14.99 25.00
CA TRP A 256 11.92 14.30 24.31
C TRP A 256 13.04 13.96 25.27
N THR A 257 13.49 12.70 25.28
CA THR A 257 14.66 12.25 26.06
C THR A 257 15.80 11.85 25.13
N ALA A 258 17.00 12.39 25.36
CA ALA A 258 18.15 12.15 24.49
C ALA A 258 19.00 10.96 24.99
N HIS A 259 19.34 10.06 24.08
CA HIS A 259 20.12 8.86 24.34
C HIS A 259 21.31 8.73 23.39
N ALA A 260 22.51 8.55 23.94
CA ALA A 260 23.73 8.48 23.14
C ALA A 260 23.97 7.07 22.58
N LEU A 261 24.23 6.98 21.27
CA LEU A 261 24.60 5.74 20.59
C LEU A 261 26.09 5.39 20.78
N GLY A 262 26.95 6.40 20.83
CA GLY A 262 28.40 6.25 20.89
C GLY A 262 29.11 7.25 19.98
N SER A 263 30.32 6.90 19.51
CA SER A 263 31.11 7.75 18.62
C SER A 263 31.08 7.22 17.19
N ALA A 264 30.78 8.09 16.23
CA ALA A 264 30.79 7.85 14.79
C ALA A 264 30.77 9.19 14.04
N GLY A 265 31.11 9.17 12.75
CA GLY A 265 30.86 10.28 11.83
C GLY A 265 29.40 10.32 11.40
N THR A 266 28.83 11.52 11.23
CA THR A 266 27.39 11.70 11.00
C THR A 266 27.12 12.68 9.86
N HIS A 267 26.85 12.13 8.69
CA HIS A 267 26.42 12.84 7.49
C HIS A 267 25.09 12.30 6.99
N ASP A 268 24.95 11.00 6.77
CA ASP A 268 23.70 10.34 6.39
C ASP A 268 23.38 9.21 7.37
N ILE A 269 22.08 8.94 7.59
CA ILE A 269 21.59 7.97 8.57
C ILE A 269 20.45 7.17 7.95
N VAL A 270 20.49 5.85 8.09
CA VAL A 270 19.39 4.93 7.73
C VAL A 270 19.15 3.93 8.84
N ILE A 271 17.91 3.45 8.92
CA ILE A 271 17.46 2.44 9.89
C ILE A 271 16.97 1.22 9.13
N ALA A 272 17.43 0.03 9.53
CA ALA A 272 16.95 -1.26 9.05
C ALA A 272 17.32 -2.35 10.06
N ASP A 273 16.71 -3.52 9.97
CA ASP A 273 17.12 -4.69 10.75
C ASP A 273 18.25 -5.43 10.02
N PHE A 274 19.51 -5.05 10.26
CA PHE A 274 20.65 -5.58 9.53
C PHE A 274 21.06 -6.98 10.01
N ASN A 275 20.80 -7.33 11.27
CA ASN A 275 21.10 -8.65 11.79
C ASN A 275 19.90 -9.62 11.77
N GLY A 276 18.70 -9.15 11.44
CA GLY A 276 17.50 -9.98 11.33
C GLY A 276 16.91 -10.38 12.69
N ASP A 277 17.10 -9.58 13.73
CA ASP A 277 16.62 -9.89 15.09
C ASP A 277 15.28 -9.22 15.47
N GLY A 278 14.70 -8.48 14.53
CA GLY A 278 13.41 -7.80 14.66
C GLY A 278 13.50 -6.43 15.33
N LYS A 279 14.70 -5.90 15.59
CA LYS A 279 14.90 -4.56 16.15
C LYS A 279 15.50 -3.60 15.11
N PRO A 280 15.24 -2.29 15.24
CA PRO A 280 15.86 -1.31 14.36
C PRO A 280 17.36 -1.14 14.67
N ASP A 281 18.21 -1.46 13.70
CA ASP A 281 19.62 -1.10 13.73
C ASP A 281 19.84 0.23 12.99
N ILE A 282 20.89 0.97 13.37
CA ILE A 282 21.19 2.29 12.83
C ILE A 282 22.51 2.25 12.07
N ALA A 283 22.49 2.52 10.78
CA ALA A 283 23.69 2.76 9.99
C ALA A 283 23.87 4.26 9.75
N MET A 284 25.07 4.77 10.01
CA MET A 284 25.41 6.17 9.79
C MET A 284 26.73 6.28 9.05
N ARG A 285 26.82 7.30 8.21
CA ARG A 285 28.01 7.56 7.39
C ARG A 285 28.67 8.87 7.77
N GLY A 286 29.99 8.86 7.98
CA GLY A 286 30.77 10.07 8.17
C GLY A 286 31.29 10.64 6.86
N GLU A 287 31.08 11.94 6.64
CA GLU A 287 31.60 12.64 5.45
C GLU A 287 33.13 12.80 5.48
N ALA A 288 33.69 13.09 6.66
CA ALA A 288 35.11 13.40 6.82
C ALA A 288 35.99 12.15 6.71
N ASP A 289 35.60 11.07 7.38
CA ASP A 289 36.33 9.80 7.48
C ASP A 289 35.84 8.74 6.48
N ALA A 290 34.71 8.95 5.80
CA ALA A 290 34.06 8.01 4.88
C ALA A 290 33.63 6.68 5.51
N VAL A 291 33.68 6.57 6.85
CA VAL A 291 33.34 5.35 7.58
C VAL A 291 31.83 5.19 7.65
N VAL A 292 31.35 3.96 7.49
CA VAL A 292 29.97 3.58 7.79
C VAL A 292 29.95 2.84 9.12
N SER A 293 29.41 3.48 10.15
CA SER A 293 29.22 2.88 11.47
C SER A 293 27.83 2.24 11.54
N VAL A 294 27.76 0.96 11.92
CA VAL A 294 26.48 0.26 12.14
C VAL A 294 26.33 -0.05 13.62
N PHE A 295 25.28 0.46 14.23
CA PHE A 295 24.88 0.26 15.61
C PHE A 295 23.74 -0.75 15.66
N PHE A 296 24.01 -1.92 16.22
CA PHE A 296 23.05 -2.99 16.40
C PHE A 296 22.36 -2.87 17.75
N GLN A 297 21.03 -2.91 17.77
CA GLN A 297 20.28 -2.71 19.00
C GLN A 297 20.22 -3.99 19.84
N ASN A 298 20.87 -3.97 21.01
CA ASN A 298 20.75 -5.06 21.97
C ASN A 298 19.54 -4.85 22.92
N GLY A 299 19.24 -3.59 23.24
CA GLY A 299 18.08 -3.12 24.01
C GLY A 299 18.00 -1.59 23.96
N LYS A 300 16.97 -0.97 24.59
CA LYS A 300 16.69 0.49 24.53
C LYS A 300 17.95 1.38 24.55
N ASP A 301 18.81 1.21 25.55
CA ASP A 301 20.05 2.00 25.70
C ASP A 301 21.34 1.19 25.47
N SER A 302 21.26 0.05 24.80
CA SER A 302 22.39 -0.88 24.67
C SER A 302 22.66 -1.23 23.21
N TRP A 303 23.84 -0.86 22.73
CA TRP A 303 24.21 -0.93 21.32
C TRP A 303 25.55 -1.65 21.13
N SER A 304 25.62 -2.52 20.12
CA SER A 304 26.89 -3.06 19.61
C SER A 304 27.27 -2.28 18.37
N LYS A 305 28.55 -1.96 18.16
CA LYS A 305 28.99 -1.16 17.00
C LYS A 305 30.02 -1.91 16.17
N ILE A 306 29.90 -1.80 14.85
CA ILE A 306 31.01 -2.03 13.92
C ILE A 306 31.28 -0.78 13.10
N ASP A 307 32.52 -0.69 12.60
CA ASP A 307 32.91 0.28 11.59
C ASP A 307 33.27 -0.46 10.31
N LEU A 308 32.59 -0.07 9.23
CA LEU A 308 32.90 -0.48 7.87
C LEU A 308 33.70 0.65 7.25
N ASP A 309 34.93 0.37 6.81
CA ASP A 309 35.75 1.33 6.06
C ASP A 309 35.62 1.02 4.56
N PRO A 310 34.65 1.62 3.86
CA PRO A 310 34.50 1.39 2.44
C PRO A 310 35.58 2.10 1.63
N GLY A 311 36.42 2.97 2.20
CA GLY A 311 37.46 3.72 1.50
C GLY A 311 37.01 4.57 0.30
N TYR A 312 35.70 4.80 0.12
CA TYR A 312 35.15 5.58 -0.98
C TYR A 312 33.81 6.24 -0.63
N GLY A 313 33.59 7.39 -1.28
CA GLY A 313 32.43 8.26 -1.13
C GLY A 313 32.38 8.97 0.24
N ARG A 314 31.69 10.11 0.28
CA ARG A 314 31.58 11.00 1.43
C ARG A 314 30.13 11.29 1.80
N ASN A 315 29.25 11.47 0.80
CA ASN A 315 27.80 11.66 1.00
C ASN A 315 27.01 10.51 0.35
N GLY A 316 25.79 10.29 0.83
CA GLY A 316 24.88 9.28 0.34
C GLY A 316 25.00 7.97 1.12
N LEU A 317 23.88 7.57 1.70
CA LEU A 317 23.68 6.28 2.34
C LEU A 317 22.23 5.89 2.13
N ASP A 318 21.99 4.68 1.63
CA ASP A 318 20.67 4.08 1.60
C ASP A 318 20.75 2.56 1.85
N ALA A 319 19.64 1.93 2.16
CA ALA A 319 19.57 0.50 2.46
C ALA A 319 18.50 -0.23 1.64
N GLY A 320 18.80 -1.47 1.25
CA GLY A 320 17.87 -2.33 0.52
C GLY A 320 18.46 -3.71 0.24
N ASP A 321 17.62 -4.72 0.00
CA ASP A 321 18.07 -6.08 -0.34
C ASP A 321 18.41 -6.18 -1.83
N LEU A 322 19.65 -5.81 -2.19
CA LEU A 322 20.07 -5.68 -3.59
C LEU A 322 20.22 -7.04 -4.26
N ASP A 323 20.59 -8.08 -3.51
CA ASP A 323 20.84 -9.42 -4.04
C ASP A 323 19.77 -10.48 -3.69
N ARG A 324 18.68 -10.03 -3.06
CA ARG A 324 17.46 -10.80 -2.80
C ARG A 324 17.70 -11.98 -1.86
N ASP A 325 18.64 -11.84 -0.93
CA ASP A 325 18.92 -12.84 0.10
C ASP A 325 18.12 -12.64 1.39
N GLY A 326 17.24 -11.63 1.42
CA GLY A 326 16.35 -11.30 2.52
C GLY A 326 16.97 -10.41 3.57
N LYS A 327 18.14 -9.81 3.30
CA LYS A 327 18.86 -8.95 4.25
C LYS A 327 19.08 -7.57 3.64
N PRO A 328 18.82 -6.49 4.38
CA PRO A 328 19.17 -5.16 3.89
C PRO A 328 20.68 -5.01 3.70
N ASP A 329 21.10 -4.66 2.50
CA ASP A 329 22.46 -4.22 2.17
C ASP A 329 22.57 -2.69 2.30
N LEU A 330 23.79 -2.15 2.22
CA LEU A 330 24.05 -0.71 2.26
C LEU A 330 24.59 -0.20 0.92
N VAL A 331 24.08 0.92 0.43
CA VAL A 331 24.54 1.58 -0.82
C VAL A 331 25.18 2.92 -0.49
N ILE A 332 26.35 3.17 -1.08
CA ILE A 332 27.23 4.32 -0.77
C ILE A 332 27.84 4.90 -2.06
N GLY A 333 27.02 5.59 -2.85
CA GLY A 333 27.39 6.07 -4.18
C GLY A 333 27.51 4.91 -5.16
N GLY A 334 28.59 4.84 -5.94
CA GLY A 334 28.83 3.78 -6.94
C GLY A 334 29.21 2.38 -6.40
N TYR A 335 29.00 2.14 -5.10
CA TYR A 335 29.33 0.89 -4.41
C TYR A 335 28.17 0.45 -3.51
N TRP A 336 28.06 -0.86 -3.30
CA TRP A 336 27.20 -1.44 -2.27
C TRP A 336 27.97 -2.42 -1.38
N LEU A 337 27.53 -2.56 -0.13
CA LEU A 337 28.11 -3.42 0.89
C LEU A 337 27.11 -4.53 1.19
N LYS A 338 27.45 -5.73 0.74
CA LYS A 338 26.67 -6.94 1.00
C LYS A 338 26.67 -7.27 2.48
N ASN A 339 25.48 -7.34 3.05
CA ASN A 339 25.25 -7.73 4.43
C ASN A 339 25.25 -9.26 4.57
N PRO A 340 26.12 -9.84 5.41
CA PRO A 340 26.11 -11.29 5.66
C PRO A 340 24.88 -11.76 6.47
N GLY A 341 24.23 -10.87 7.23
CA GLY A 341 23.08 -11.15 8.11
C GLY A 341 23.43 -11.90 9.39
N GLY A 342 22.45 -12.00 10.29
CA GLY A 342 22.61 -12.68 11.58
C GLY A 342 23.76 -12.13 12.39
N GLU A 343 24.39 -13.00 13.18
CA GLU A 343 25.62 -12.66 13.91
C GLU A 343 26.81 -12.32 12.97
N GLY A 344 26.74 -12.74 11.71
CA GLY A 344 27.71 -12.36 10.69
C GLY A 344 27.76 -10.85 10.46
N ALA A 345 26.60 -10.17 10.57
CA ALA A 345 26.47 -8.72 10.36
C ALA A 345 27.27 -7.94 11.39
N LYS A 346 27.41 -8.45 12.62
CA LYS A 346 28.18 -7.81 13.72
C LYS A 346 29.69 -7.94 13.58
N THR A 347 30.19 -8.42 12.44
CA THR A 347 31.63 -8.58 12.16
C THR A 347 31.99 -7.88 10.86
N ALA A 348 32.69 -6.75 10.94
CA ALA A 348 33.02 -5.91 9.78
C ALA A 348 33.69 -6.66 8.61
N SER A 349 34.59 -7.61 8.89
CA SER A 349 35.29 -8.39 7.83
C SER A 349 34.39 -9.32 7.03
N ASN A 350 33.15 -9.55 7.46
CA ASN A 350 32.19 -10.38 6.75
C ASN A 350 31.39 -9.60 5.70
N TRP A 351 31.34 -8.28 5.82
CA TRP A 351 30.71 -7.40 4.83
C TRP A 351 31.58 -7.34 3.58
N LYS A 352 30.95 -7.49 2.41
CA LYS A 352 31.66 -7.50 1.12
C LYS A 352 31.25 -6.29 0.29
N ARG A 353 32.23 -5.54 -0.18
CA ARG A 353 32.01 -4.39 -1.06
C ARG A 353 32.03 -4.79 -2.52
N TYR A 354 31.03 -4.36 -3.27
CA TYR A 354 30.95 -4.48 -4.73
C TYR A 354 30.82 -3.11 -5.36
N LYS A 355 31.51 -2.90 -6.47
CA LYS A 355 31.39 -1.69 -7.28
C LYS A 355 30.35 -1.93 -8.37
N PHE A 356 29.53 -0.93 -8.67
CA PHE A 356 28.63 -0.97 -9.83
C PHE A 356 28.79 0.24 -10.76
N ALA A 357 29.33 1.36 -10.27
CA ALA A 357 29.53 2.56 -11.06
C ALA A 357 30.81 3.33 -10.67
N ASP A 358 31.38 4.04 -11.64
CA ASP A 358 32.26 5.18 -11.36
C ASP A 358 31.36 6.41 -11.17
N TRP A 359 31.34 6.95 -9.96
CA TRP A 359 30.52 8.10 -9.58
C TRP A 359 31.26 9.05 -8.65
N ASP A 360 30.78 10.28 -8.53
CA ASP A 360 31.35 11.27 -7.63
C ASP A 360 31.32 10.78 -6.18
N ALA A 361 32.29 11.24 -5.37
CA ALA A 361 32.37 10.86 -3.96
C ALA A 361 31.23 11.49 -3.15
N PHE A 362 30.76 12.67 -3.54
CA PHE A 362 29.62 13.35 -2.94
C PHE A 362 28.38 13.03 -3.76
N ALA A 363 27.61 12.04 -3.30
CA ALA A 363 26.40 11.60 -3.95
C ALA A 363 25.18 11.73 -3.03
N ALA A 364 24.00 11.99 -3.58
CA ALA A 364 22.77 11.53 -2.95
C ALA A 364 22.43 10.15 -3.52
N VAL A 365 21.84 9.28 -2.70
CA VAL A 365 21.57 7.88 -3.02
C VAL A 365 20.12 7.56 -2.67
N ARG A 366 19.42 6.88 -3.59
CA ARG A 366 18.14 6.22 -3.33
C ARG A 366 18.12 4.82 -3.96
N VAL A 367 17.52 3.87 -3.26
CA VAL A 367 17.34 2.48 -3.70
C VAL A 367 15.85 2.22 -3.94
N ALA A 368 15.49 1.83 -5.16
CA ALA A 368 14.10 1.56 -5.56
C ALA A 368 14.05 0.69 -6.82
N ASP A 369 12.99 -0.09 -7.00
CA ASP A 369 12.73 -0.85 -8.24
C ASP A 369 12.13 0.09 -9.31
N LEU A 370 12.98 0.83 -10.00
CA LEU A 370 12.57 1.96 -10.85
C LEU A 370 11.89 1.51 -12.14
N ASN A 371 12.26 0.33 -12.63
CA ASN A 371 11.69 -0.29 -13.84
C ASN A 371 10.65 -1.39 -13.53
N GLN A 372 10.33 -1.59 -12.25
CA GLN A 372 9.37 -2.58 -11.74
C GLN A 372 9.69 -4.02 -12.13
N ASP A 373 10.96 -4.35 -12.32
CA ASP A 373 11.38 -5.69 -12.73
C ASP A 373 11.48 -6.69 -11.58
N GLY A 374 11.34 -6.23 -10.34
CA GLY A 374 11.43 -6.99 -9.11
C GLY A 374 12.85 -7.06 -8.53
N ARG A 375 13.76 -6.21 -9.00
CA ARG A 375 15.10 -5.99 -8.43
C ARG A 375 15.23 -4.52 -8.03
N LEU A 376 15.89 -4.26 -6.92
CA LEU A 376 16.16 -2.90 -6.50
C LEU A 376 17.29 -2.32 -7.36
N ASP A 377 17.05 -1.12 -7.89
CA ASP A 377 17.98 -0.30 -8.64
C ASP A 377 18.54 0.82 -7.75
N VAL A 378 19.52 1.58 -8.27
CA VAL A 378 20.11 2.71 -7.54
C VAL A 378 20.00 4.01 -8.33
N VAL A 379 19.42 5.05 -7.74
CA VAL A 379 19.41 6.42 -8.28
C VAL A 379 20.50 7.23 -7.57
N LEU A 380 21.34 7.90 -8.36
CA LEU A 380 22.44 8.73 -7.89
C LEU A 380 22.36 10.14 -8.47
N SER A 381 22.72 11.12 -7.64
CA SER A 381 23.05 12.48 -8.05
C SER A 381 24.47 12.84 -7.64
N VAL A 382 25.03 13.93 -8.19
CA VAL A 382 26.23 14.58 -7.65
C VAL A 382 25.78 15.68 -6.69
N SER A 383 26.16 15.57 -5.41
CA SER A 383 25.54 16.35 -4.35
C SER A 383 26.28 17.65 -3.98
N GLU A 384 27.57 17.78 -4.27
CA GLU A 384 28.38 18.97 -3.86
C GLU A 384 29.01 19.75 -5.01
N SER A 385 28.73 19.36 -6.26
CA SER A 385 29.26 20.03 -7.44
C SER A 385 28.37 19.81 -8.66
N LEU A 386 28.76 20.41 -9.79
CA LEU A 386 28.12 20.22 -11.07
C LEU A 386 28.20 18.75 -11.52
N GLY A 387 27.07 18.10 -11.78
CA GLY A 387 27.05 16.71 -12.23
C GLY A 387 25.72 16.21 -12.78
N ASP A 388 25.65 14.90 -12.96
CA ASP A 388 24.49 14.20 -13.52
C ASP A 388 23.51 13.75 -12.42
N VAL A 389 22.27 13.52 -12.81
CA VAL A 389 21.32 12.63 -12.10
C VAL A 389 21.06 11.44 -13.00
N ALA A 390 21.24 10.22 -12.47
CA ALA A 390 21.11 8.98 -13.24
C ALA A 390 20.64 7.85 -12.33
N TRP A 391 20.08 6.81 -12.92
CA TRP A 391 19.83 5.55 -12.23
C TRP A 391 20.61 4.40 -12.89
N PHE A 392 20.80 3.35 -12.11
CA PHE A 392 21.61 2.19 -12.46
C PHE A 392 20.76 0.95 -12.30
N GLU A 393 20.46 0.31 -13.42
CA GLU A 393 19.65 -0.91 -13.47
C GLU A 393 20.46 -2.10 -12.96
N ALA A 394 19.93 -2.80 -11.97
CA ALA A 394 20.57 -3.96 -11.39
C ALA A 394 20.52 -5.15 -12.35
N PRO A 395 21.66 -5.79 -12.67
CA PRO A 395 21.66 -7.06 -13.37
C PRO A 395 21.11 -8.17 -12.47
N ALA A 396 20.79 -9.33 -13.04
CA ALA A 396 20.34 -10.48 -12.26
C ALA A 396 21.35 -10.94 -11.20
N ASP A 397 22.64 -10.67 -11.42
CA ASP A 397 23.71 -10.81 -10.42
C ASP A 397 24.32 -9.43 -10.12
N PRO A 398 23.87 -8.75 -9.04
CA PRO A 398 24.30 -7.39 -8.69
C PRO A 398 25.77 -7.33 -8.23
N THR A 399 26.43 -8.48 -8.03
CA THR A 399 27.87 -8.53 -7.73
C THR A 399 28.73 -8.32 -8.98
N SER A 400 28.13 -8.44 -10.17
CA SER A 400 28.79 -8.19 -11.44
C SER A 400 28.87 -6.69 -11.77
N LEU A 401 29.81 -6.31 -12.65
CA LEU A 401 29.95 -4.92 -13.14
C LEU A 401 28.97 -4.57 -14.28
N ASN A 402 27.99 -5.43 -14.58
CA ASN A 402 27.11 -5.28 -15.74
C ASN A 402 25.85 -4.45 -15.44
N TRP A 403 25.97 -3.43 -14.58
CA TRP A 403 24.89 -2.49 -14.32
C TRP A 403 24.71 -1.55 -15.51
N THR A 404 23.46 -1.23 -15.84
CA THR A 404 23.16 -0.32 -16.96
C THR A 404 22.90 1.07 -16.42
N LYS A 405 23.73 2.05 -16.78
CA LYS A 405 23.49 3.47 -16.47
C LYS A 405 22.42 4.03 -17.40
N HIS A 406 21.38 4.58 -16.80
CA HIS A 406 20.32 5.32 -17.47
C HIS A 406 20.35 6.76 -16.97
N LEU A 407 20.49 7.69 -17.90
CA LEU A 407 20.63 9.10 -17.56
C LEU A 407 19.25 9.76 -17.41
N ILE A 408 19.08 10.55 -16.36
CA ILE A 408 17.87 11.35 -16.12
C ILE A 408 18.11 12.79 -16.58
N ASP A 409 19.17 13.44 -16.08
CA ASP A 409 19.54 14.82 -16.44
C ASP A 409 21.04 15.09 -16.24
N ARG A 410 21.56 16.18 -16.84
CA ARG A 410 22.99 16.54 -16.84
C ARG A 410 23.23 17.96 -16.36
N ASN A 411 24.43 18.18 -15.84
CA ASN A 411 24.97 19.50 -15.49
C ASN A 411 24.06 20.26 -14.52
N LEU A 412 23.60 19.57 -13.48
CA LEU A 412 22.89 20.15 -12.36
C LEU A 412 23.87 20.50 -11.25
N ASP A 413 23.71 21.65 -10.60
CA ASP A 413 24.64 22.08 -9.55
C ASP A 413 24.18 21.60 -8.17
N SER A 414 24.93 20.63 -7.62
CA SER A 414 24.82 20.20 -6.24
C SER A 414 23.42 19.71 -5.88
N VAL A 415 23.00 18.60 -6.52
CA VAL A 415 21.69 17.98 -6.26
C VAL A 415 21.79 17.12 -5.00
N HIS A 416 21.70 17.76 -3.83
CA HIS A 416 21.82 17.10 -2.52
C HIS A 416 20.48 16.54 -2.01
N SER A 417 19.40 16.79 -2.75
CA SER A 417 18.09 16.23 -2.48
C SER A 417 17.76 15.22 -3.56
N LEU A 418 17.35 14.02 -3.18
CA LEU A 418 16.93 12.98 -4.10
C LEU A 418 15.87 12.12 -3.42
N ASP A 419 14.68 12.00 -4.00
CA ASP A 419 13.65 11.04 -3.57
C ASP A 419 13.04 10.35 -4.80
N VAL A 420 12.49 9.16 -4.59
CA VAL A 420 11.94 8.31 -5.65
C VAL A 420 10.53 7.90 -5.25
N VAL A 421 9.52 8.40 -5.96
CA VAL A 421 8.10 8.16 -5.66
C VAL A 421 7.26 8.44 -6.90
N ASP A 422 6.09 7.82 -7.00
CA ASP A 422 5.12 8.05 -8.08
C ASP A 422 4.36 9.37 -7.85
N MET A 423 4.92 10.48 -8.34
CA MET A 423 4.44 11.84 -8.05
C MET A 423 3.14 12.17 -8.78
N ASN A 424 2.91 11.55 -9.94
CA ASN A 424 1.72 11.77 -10.76
C ASN A 424 0.67 10.63 -10.62
N GLN A 425 0.95 9.63 -9.78
CA GLN A 425 0.13 8.44 -9.54
C GLN A 425 -0.18 7.64 -10.83
N ASP A 426 0.71 7.66 -11.81
CA ASP A 426 0.52 6.89 -13.04
C ASP A 426 0.94 5.42 -12.88
N GLY A 427 1.53 5.09 -11.74
CA GLY A 427 1.99 3.76 -11.39
C GLY A 427 3.46 3.54 -11.68
N ASN A 428 4.22 4.53 -12.18
CA ASN A 428 5.67 4.46 -12.36
C ASN A 428 6.38 5.36 -11.34
N LEU A 429 7.56 4.93 -10.88
CA LEU A 429 8.33 5.75 -9.96
C LEU A 429 9.01 6.91 -10.70
N ASP A 430 8.81 8.11 -10.16
CA ASP A 430 9.43 9.36 -10.60
C ASP A 430 10.62 9.73 -9.70
N VAL A 431 11.39 10.73 -10.11
CA VAL A 431 12.54 11.23 -9.33
C VAL A 431 12.35 12.70 -8.98
N VAL A 432 12.49 13.05 -7.71
CA VAL A 432 12.50 14.43 -7.23
C VAL A 432 13.92 14.82 -6.87
N GLY A 433 14.38 15.97 -7.37
CA GLY A 433 15.70 16.50 -7.04
C GLY A 433 15.71 18.02 -6.90
N SER A 434 16.64 18.56 -6.12
CA SER A 434 16.81 20.00 -6.01
C SER A 434 18.27 20.43 -6.05
N GLU A 435 18.57 21.41 -6.90
CA GLU A 435 19.82 22.15 -6.88
C GLU A 435 19.80 23.13 -5.72
N PHE A 436 20.70 23.00 -4.76
CA PHE A 436 20.83 24.00 -3.69
C PHE A 436 21.84 25.12 -4.04
N ARG A 437 22.43 25.04 -5.25
CA ARG A 437 23.33 26.05 -5.82
C ARG A 437 22.85 26.48 -7.23
N ASP A 438 23.52 27.47 -7.79
CA ASP A 438 23.25 28.08 -9.11
C ASP A 438 21.77 28.46 -9.37
N GLN A 439 21.03 27.65 -10.13
CA GLN A 439 19.65 27.97 -10.51
C GLN A 439 18.64 27.68 -9.39
N GLY A 440 19.04 26.96 -8.35
CA GLY A 440 18.22 26.72 -7.17
C GLY A 440 16.98 25.85 -7.43
N ARG A 441 16.91 25.16 -8.58
CA ARG A 441 15.67 24.53 -9.08
C ARG A 441 15.26 23.37 -8.17
N LEU A 442 13.95 23.26 -7.94
CA LEU A 442 13.28 22.04 -7.48
C LEU A 442 12.62 21.40 -8.70
N ILE A 443 12.95 20.14 -8.98
CA ILE A 443 12.61 19.45 -10.23
C ILE A 443 11.97 18.10 -9.92
N VAL A 444 10.85 17.81 -10.56
CA VAL A 444 10.23 16.49 -10.60
C VAL A 444 10.39 15.90 -12.01
N TYR A 445 11.11 14.79 -12.11
CA TYR A 445 11.34 14.05 -13.33
C TYR A 445 10.33 12.92 -13.46
N LEU A 446 9.33 13.11 -14.33
CA LEU A 446 8.29 12.12 -14.58
C LEU A 446 8.81 11.01 -15.50
N ASN A 447 8.69 9.76 -15.07
CA ASN A 447 9.08 8.56 -15.80
C ASN A 447 7.94 8.09 -16.70
N ASP A 448 8.20 7.80 -17.97
CA ASP A 448 7.18 7.24 -18.87
C ASP A 448 6.92 5.72 -18.67
N GLY A 449 7.49 5.15 -17.61
CA GLY A 449 7.47 3.73 -17.27
C GLY A 449 8.52 2.89 -17.97
N SER A 450 9.32 3.47 -18.88
CA SER A 450 10.45 2.77 -19.50
C SER A 450 11.75 2.88 -18.70
N GLY A 451 11.83 3.82 -17.75
CA GLY A 451 13.07 4.22 -17.08
C GLY A 451 14.06 4.95 -18.00
N ASN A 452 13.76 5.11 -19.29
CA ASN A 452 14.68 5.68 -20.27
C ASN A 452 14.30 7.09 -20.73
N ASN A 453 13.03 7.48 -20.62
CA ASN A 453 12.57 8.82 -20.98
C ASN A 453 11.98 9.52 -19.77
N TRP A 454 12.39 10.77 -19.59
CA TRP A 454 12.07 11.57 -18.42
C TRP A 454 11.53 12.93 -18.87
N THR A 455 10.44 13.38 -18.25
CA THR A 455 9.92 14.73 -18.41
C THR A 455 10.24 15.56 -17.18
N ALA A 456 11.15 16.52 -17.32
CA ALA A 456 11.51 17.41 -16.22
C ALA A 456 10.46 18.50 -16.01
N ASN A 457 9.92 18.60 -14.80
CA ASN A 457 9.01 19.64 -14.35
C ASN A 457 9.71 20.47 -13.28
N VAL A 458 10.11 21.70 -13.60
CA VAL A 458 10.65 22.63 -12.60
C VAL A 458 9.48 23.24 -11.83
N VAL A 459 9.38 22.92 -10.54
CA VAL A 459 8.22 23.29 -9.69
C VAL A 459 8.56 24.37 -8.66
N GLY A 460 9.85 24.66 -8.48
CA GLY A 460 10.34 25.72 -7.58
C GLY A 460 11.77 26.14 -7.89
N ASN A 461 12.23 27.19 -7.23
CA ASN A 461 13.59 27.73 -7.36
C ASN A 461 14.14 28.29 -6.03
N ASP A 462 13.80 27.62 -4.92
CA ASP A 462 14.08 28.06 -3.56
C ASP A 462 15.44 27.60 -3.00
N PHE A 463 16.31 27.01 -3.84
CA PHE A 463 17.63 26.52 -3.44
C PHE A 463 17.55 25.49 -2.31
N LEU A 464 16.57 24.58 -2.40
CA LEU A 464 16.28 23.64 -1.33
C LEU A 464 17.41 22.61 -1.20
N HIS A 465 17.80 22.35 0.05
CA HIS A 465 18.80 21.37 0.40
C HIS A 465 18.14 20.20 1.13
N ASN A 466 18.49 18.96 0.76
CA ASN A 466 18.01 17.75 1.42
C ASN A 466 16.48 17.73 1.62
N THR A 467 15.71 18.00 0.55
CA THR A 467 14.24 17.94 0.59
C THR A 467 13.75 16.55 0.98
N ARG A 468 12.51 16.48 1.44
CA ARG A 468 11.80 15.21 1.63
C ARG A 468 10.45 15.26 0.93
N VAL A 469 9.99 14.08 0.53
CA VAL A 469 8.72 13.87 -0.15
C VAL A 469 7.83 12.93 0.65
N ALA A 470 6.58 13.32 0.87
CA ALA A 470 5.55 12.49 1.50
C ALA A 470 4.14 12.99 1.15
N ASP A 471 3.13 12.16 1.34
CA ASP A 471 1.72 12.56 1.30
C ASP A 471 1.38 13.30 2.62
N ILE A 472 1.78 14.57 2.71
CA ILE A 472 1.78 15.36 3.95
C ILE A 472 0.34 15.74 4.35
N GLY A 473 -0.58 15.83 3.38
CA GLY A 473 -2.01 16.05 3.60
C GLY A 473 -2.83 14.77 3.83
N ASN A 474 -2.27 13.58 3.55
CA ASN A 474 -3.01 12.31 3.40
C ASN A 474 -4.16 12.45 2.37
N ASP A 475 -3.96 13.31 1.37
CA ASP A 475 -4.90 13.56 0.28
C ASP A 475 -4.66 12.66 -0.94
N GLY A 476 -3.56 11.91 -0.90
CA GLY A 476 -3.17 10.89 -1.85
C GLY A 476 -2.04 11.36 -2.76
N ASP A 477 -1.79 12.66 -2.89
CA ASP A 477 -0.67 13.20 -3.67
C ASP A 477 0.56 13.53 -2.83
N TYR A 478 1.72 13.38 -3.44
CA TYR A 478 3.00 13.58 -2.75
C TYR A 478 3.42 15.04 -2.82
N ASP A 479 3.71 15.58 -1.64
CA ASP A 479 4.19 16.93 -1.41
C ASP A 479 5.69 16.96 -1.20
N ILE A 480 6.31 18.12 -1.41
CA ILE A 480 7.76 18.30 -1.25
C ILE A 480 8.01 19.39 -0.23
N PHE A 481 8.77 19.11 0.82
CA PHE A 481 9.18 20.14 1.77
C PHE A 481 10.70 20.28 1.87
N GLY A 482 11.14 21.49 2.21
CA GLY A 482 12.55 21.77 2.44
C GLY A 482 12.83 23.19 2.92
N ALA A 483 14.13 23.49 2.98
CA ALA A 483 14.68 24.82 3.28
C ALA A 483 16.06 24.93 2.62
N THR A 484 16.53 26.15 2.36
CA THR A 484 17.90 26.34 1.85
C THR A 484 18.95 25.93 2.88
N ALA A 485 20.17 25.59 2.44
CA ALA A 485 21.23 25.09 3.31
C ALA A 485 21.80 26.14 4.27
N PHE A 486 21.73 27.44 3.94
CA PHE A 486 22.50 28.47 4.63
C PHE A 486 21.64 29.62 5.14
N GLY A 487 21.95 30.09 6.35
CA GLY A 487 21.32 31.22 7.00
C GLY A 487 19.99 30.90 7.67
N ASP A 488 19.24 31.95 8.00
CA ASP A 488 17.90 31.87 8.59
C ASP A 488 16.87 31.77 7.44
N ALA A 489 16.52 30.53 7.09
CA ALA A 489 15.70 30.24 5.92
C ALA A 489 14.25 29.86 6.30
N PRO A 490 13.26 30.24 5.48
CA PRO A 490 11.91 29.72 5.64
C PRO A 490 11.85 28.21 5.42
N VAL A 491 11.09 27.51 6.27
CA VAL A 491 10.64 26.15 5.99
C VAL A 491 9.50 26.25 4.99
N THR A 492 9.68 25.63 3.82
CA THR A 492 8.75 25.74 2.68
C THR A 492 8.19 24.37 2.34
N LEU A 493 6.88 24.32 2.14
CA LEU A 493 6.12 23.18 1.63
C LEU A 493 5.65 23.53 0.21
N TYR A 494 5.91 22.65 -0.73
CA TYR A 494 5.31 22.63 -2.05
C TYR A 494 4.23 21.56 -2.01
N GLU A 495 3.00 22.02 -1.77
CA GLU A 495 1.80 21.20 -1.72
C GLU A 495 1.40 20.89 -3.16
N ASN A 496 1.47 19.62 -3.54
CA ASN A 496 0.92 19.17 -4.81
C ASN A 496 -0.60 19.37 -4.74
N THR A 497 -1.17 19.72 -5.88
CA THR A 497 -2.61 19.83 -5.99
C THR A 497 -2.99 19.02 -7.22
N PRO A 498 -3.96 18.10 -7.11
CA PRO A 498 -4.33 17.27 -8.24
C PRO A 498 -4.60 18.15 -9.46
N SER A 499 -4.07 17.76 -10.61
CA SER A 499 -4.39 18.40 -11.90
C SER A 499 -5.86 18.28 -12.31
N SER A 500 -6.72 17.76 -11.42
CA SER A 500 -8.17 17.75 -11.58
C SER A 500 -8.81 18.95 -10.88
N THR A 501 -9.54 19.73 -11.65
CA THR A 501 -10.37 20.86 -11.26
C THR A 501 -11.59 20.46 -10.40
N ALA A 502 -11.44 19.53 -9.45
CA ALA A 502 -12.46 19.35 -8.42
C ALA A 502 -12.24 20.47 -7.39
N SER A 503 -12.97 21.57 -7.54
CA SER A 503 -13.19 22.47 -6.41
C SER A 503 -13.62 21.62 -5.22
N ASN A 504 -13.20 21.97 -4.00
CA ASN A 504 -13.71 21.33 -2.79
C ASN A 504 -15.23 21.41 -2.84
N LYS A 505 -15.91 20.31 -3.18
CA LYS A 505 -17.32 20.31 -3.55
C LYS A 505 -17.98 19.03 -3.09
N VAL A 506 -19.17 19.15 -2.50
CA VAL A 506 -19.98 18.00 -2.05
C VAL A 506 -21.36 18.05 -2.68
N LEU A 507 -21.97 16.88 -2.83
CA LEU A 507 -23.34 16.71 -3.29
C LEU A 507 -24.23 16.30 -2.12
N VAL A 508 -25.18 17.14 -1.73
CA VAL A 508 -26.27 16.76 -0.82
C VAL A 508 -27.41 16.17 -1.62
N PHE A 509 -27.72 14.90 -1.36
CA PHE A 509 -28.82 14.18 -1.96
C PHE A 509 -29.87 13.86 -0.89
N SER A 510 -31.11 14.32 -1.10
CA SER A 510 -32.19 14.23 -0.11
C SER A 510 -33.50 13.68 -0.66
N LYS A 511 -33.43 12.86 -1.73
CA LYS A 511 -34.62 12.24 -2.32
C LYS A 511 -35.28 11.30 -1.33
N THR A 512 -36.61 11.36 -1.24
CA THR A 512 -37.42 10.51 -0.36
C THR A 512 -38.54 9.85 -1.16
N LEU A 513 -38.61 8.53 -1.13
CA LEU A 513 -39.73 7.72 -1.62
C LEU A 513 -40.51 7.05 -0.47
N GLY A 514 -40.03 7.19 0.77
CA GLY A 514 -40.70 6.80 2.00
C GLY A 514 -41.01 8.02 2.87
N TYR A 515 -40.84 7.87 4.20
CA TYR A 515 -41.04 8.99 5.14
C TYR A 515 -40.12 10.17 4.81
N ARG A 516 -40.62 11.40 5.03
CA ARG A 516 -39.89 12.63 4.76
C ARG A 516 -39.72 13.43 6.04
N HIS A 517 -38.47 13.58 6.47
CA HIS A 517 -38.11 14.35 7.66
C HIS A 517 -38.28 15.86 7.41
N GLY A 518 -38.90 16.54 8.38
CA GLY A 518 -39.11 18.00 8.33
C GLY A 518 -37.81 18.81 8.41
N SER A 519 -36.69 18.18 8.77
CA SER A 519 -35.38 18.80 8.96
C SER A 519 -34.54 18.92 7.67
N ILE A 520 -34.96 18.30 6.56
CA ILE A 520 -34.17 18.27 5.30
C ILE A 520 -33.76 19.68 4.84
N ALA A 521 -34.68 20.65 4.87
CA ALA A 521 -34.40 22.00 4.40
C ALA A 521 -33.34 22.71 5.26
N GLN A 522 -33.44 22.57 6.59
CA GLN A 522 -32.49 23.11 7.55
C GLN A 522 -31.14 22.41 7.42
N GLY A 523 -31.11 21.09 7.22
CA GLY A 523 -29.88 20.34 7.00
C GLY A 523 -29.13 20.75 5.73
N ILE A 524 -29.85 20.94 4.61
CA ILE A 524 -29.24 21.48 3.38
C ILE A 524 -28.64 22.85 3.62
N GLN A 525 -29.37 23.74 4.32
CA GLN A 525 -28.89 25.10 4.59
C GLN A 525 -27.66 25.08 5.52
N ALA A 526 -27.69 24.30 6.59
CA ALA A 526 -26.56 24.17 7.51
C ALA A 526 -25.31 23.61 6.81
N ILE A 527 -25.43 22.62 5.93
CA ILE A 527 -24.30 22.08 5.16
C ILE A 527 -23.75 23.14 4.19
N LYS A 528 -24.62 23.93 3.55
CA LYS A 528 -24.19 25.07 2.71
C LYS A 528 -23.43 26.12 3.51
N ASP A 529 -23.92 26.46 4.70
CA ASP A 529 -23.27 27.43 5.58
C ASP A 529 -21.91 26.91 6.08
N LEU A 530 -21.83 25.62 6.43
CA LEU A 530 -20.57 24.94 6.74
C LEU A 530 -19.60 25.00 5.56
N GLY A 531 -20.07 24.74 4.33
CA GLY A 531 -19.26 24.84 3.13
C GLY A 531 -18.69 26.24 2.91
N ALA A 532 -19.56 27.26 2.98
CA ALA A 532 -19.15 28.65 2.84
C ALA A 532 -18.12 29.09 3.90
N GLN A 533 -18.22 28.57 5.11
CA GLN A 533 -17.30 28.87 6.21
C GLN A 533 -15.99 28.06 6.16
N ASN A 534 -15.96 26.94 5.44
CA ASN A 534 -14.87 25.97 5.47
C ASN A 534 -14.30 25.62 4.09
N ASN A 535 -14.43 26.54 3.13
CA ASN A 535 -13.82 26.47 1.80
C ASN A 535 -14.22 25.21 0.99
N PHE A 536 -15.51 24.83 1.04
CA PHE A 536 -16.09 23.88 0.09
C PHE A 536 -17.47 24.33 -0.41
N SER A 537 -17.77 24.02 -1.67
CA SER A 537 -19.05 24.31 -2.32
C SER A 537 -20.02 23.13 -2.15
N VAL A 538 -21.31 23.43 -2.20
CA VAL A 538 -22.37 22.45 -1.92
C VAL A 538 -23.44 22.55 -2.99
N ASP A 539 -23.60 21.47 -3.76
CA ASP A 539 -24.77 21.27 -4.60
C ASP A 539 -25.78 20.44 -3.82
N ALA A 540 -27.07 20.76 -3.94
CA ALA A 540 -28.13 20.01 -3.27
C ALA A 540 -29.23 19.65 -4.26
N THR A 541 -29.67 18.40 -4.26
CA THR A 541 -30.68 17.91 -5.20
C THR A 541 -31.49 16.74 -4.64
N GLU A 542 -32.68 16.56 -5.19
CA GLU A 542 -33.51 15.36 -5.03
C GLU A 542 -33.63 14.59 -6.37
N ASP A 543 -33.01 15.08 -7.44
CA ASP A 543 -32.98 14.43 -8.75
C ASP A 543 -31.88 13.37 -8.79
N SER A 544 -32.27 12.10 -8.92
CA SER A 544 -31.32 10.98 -9.00
C SER A 544 -30.62 10.87 -10.36
N SER A 545 -31.06 11.61 -11.38
CA SER A 545 -30.44 11.62 -12.71
C SER A 545 -28.99 12.13 -12.70
N VAL A 546 -28.60 12.84 -11.64
CA VAL A 546 -27.24 13.35 -11.43
C VAL A 546 -26.22 12.26 -11.07
N PHE A 547 -26.68 11.05 -10.72
CA PHE A 547 -25.80 9.92 -10.38
C PHE A 547 -25.25 9.27 -11.66
N THR A 548 -24.35 9.99 -12.31
CA THR A 548 -23.55 9.52 -13.44
C THR A 548 -22.07 9.61 -13.10
N ALA A 549 -21.23 8.75 -13.66
CA ALA A 549 -19.79 8.75 -13.39
C ALA A 549 -19.15 10.13 -13.64
N SER A 550 -19.50 10.78 -14.75
CA SER A 550 -18.96 12.10 -15.11
C SER A 550 -19.40 13.20 -14.14
N ASN A 551 -20.64 13.17 -13.65
CA ASN A 551 -21.11 14.18 -12.72
C ASN A 551 -20.58 13.92 -11.31
N LEU A 552 -20.52 12.67 -10.84
CA LEU A 552 -20.03 12.33 -9.51
C LEU A 552 -18.53 12.63 -9.32
N ALA A 553 -17.73 12.54 -10.40
CA ALA A 553 -16.28 12.82 -10.37
C ALA A 553 -15.88 14.24 -9.91
N GLN A 554 -16.81 15.20 -9.91
CA GLN A 554 -16.54 16.56 -9.42
C GLN A 554 -16.70 16.72 -7.90
N TYR A 555 -17.24 15.70 -7.21
CA TYR A 555 -17.57 15.77 -5.79
C TYR A 555 -16.61 14.95 -4.94
N LYS A 556 -16.08 15.57 -3.89
CA LYS A 556 -15.26 14.93 -2.88
C LYS A 556 -16.08 13.99 -1.97
N ALA A 557 -17.34 14.33 -1.70
CA ALA A 557 -18.28 13.46 -0.99
C ALA A 557 -19.73 13.61 -1.49
N VAL A 558 -20.50 12.52 -1.36
CA VAL A 558 -21.95 12.50 -1.54
C VAL A 558 -22.62 12.28 -0.17
N ILE A 559 -23.49 13.19 0.20
CA ILE A 559 -24.19 13.24 1.48
C ILE A 559 -25.62 12.77 1.27
N PHE A 560 -26.00 11.63 1.87
CA PHE A 560 -27.39 11.17 1.92
C PHE A 560 -28.04 11.77 3.16
N LEU A 561 -28.76 12.87 2.95
CA LEU A 561 -29.40 13.63 4.02
C LEU A 561 -30.86 13.21 4.13
N ASN A 562 -31.17 12.38 5.13
CA ASN A 562 -32.54 11.95 5.43
C ASN A 562 -33.28 11.31 4.22
N THR A 563 -32.54 10.63 3.33
CA THR A 563 -33.11 9.88 2.21
C THR A 563 -34.02 8.76 2.70
N SER A 564 -34.95 8.28 1.88
CA SER A 564 -35.82 7.16 2.26
C SER A 564 -36.32 6.36 1.05
N GLY A 565 -36.41 5.03 1.17
CA GLY A 565 -36.82 4.13 0.08
C GLY A 565 -35.69 3.81 -0.92
N ASP A 566 -36.04 3.19 -2.07
CA ASP A 566 -35.09 2.82 -3.13
C ASP A 566 -34.91 3.98 -4.14
N VAL A 567 -34.04 4.93 -3.78
CA VAL A 567 -33.96 6.26 -4.41
C VAL A 567 -33.14 6.31 -5.71
N LEU A 568 -32.33 5.27 -5.98
CA LEU A 568 -31.50 5.14 -7.18
C LEU A 568 -31.90 3.93 -8.02
N GLU A 569 -31.95 4.08 -9.34
CA GLU A 569 -32.14 2.95 -10.26
C GLU A 569 -30.82 2.20 -10.54
N ALA A 570 -30.85 1.06 -11.24
CA ALA A 570 -29.70 0.18 -11.40
C ALA A 570 -28.43 0.86 -11.96
N SER A 571 -28.57 1.71 -12.98
CA SER A 571 -27.45 2.48 -13.56
C SER A 571 -26.87 3.49 -12.57
N GLN A 572 -27.73 4.14 -11.79
CA GLN A 572 -27.35 5.12 -10.76
C GLN A 572 -26.68 4.43 -9.56
N LYS A 573 -27.16 3.25 -9.15
CA LYS A 573 -26.50 2.39 -8.14
C LYS A 573 -25.08 2.02 -8.59
N GLN A 574 -24.93 1.61 -9.85
CA GLN A 574 -23.62 1.29 -10.42
C GLN A 574 -22.69 2.51 -10.45
N ALA A 575 -23.17 3.67 -10.89
CA ALA A 575 -22.38 4.89 -10.90
C ALA A 575 -21.95 5.33 -9.49
N PHE A 576 -22.84 5.20 -8.51
CA PHE A 576 -22.52 5.51 -7.11
C PHE A 576 -21.51 4.53 -6.51
N GLN A 577 -21.65 3.24 -6.81
CA GLN A 577 -20.68 2.23 -6.40
C GLN A 577 -19.30 2.50 -6.99
N GLN A 578 -19.21 2.75 -8.30
CA GLN A 578 -17.96 3.10 -8.97
C GLN A 578 -17.31 4.37 -8.42
N TYR A 579 -18.13 5.35 -8.02
CA TYR A 579 -17.65 6.56 -7.37
C TYR A 579 -16.94 6.26 -6.04
N ILE A 580 -17.51 5.39 -5.20
CA ILE A 580 -16.87 4.95 -3.95
C ILE A 580 -15.62 4.11 -4.23
N GLU A 581 -15.68 3.18 -5.20
CA GLU A 581 -14.54 2.37 -5.67
C GLU A 581 -13.35 3.22 -6.13
N GLN A 582 -13.61 4.45 -6.60
CA GLN A 582 -12.61 5.42 -7.05
C GLN A 582 -12.14 6.38 -5.94
N GLY A 583 -12.45 6.09 -4.68
CA GLY A 583 -12.01 6.91 -3.55
C GLY A 583 -12.99 8.01 -3.14
N GLY A 584 -14.20 8.03 -3.69
CA GLY A 584 -15.25 8.96 -3.31
C GLY A 584 -15.73 8.80 -1.85
N GLY A 585 -16.17 9.91 -1.26
CA GLY A 585 -16.68 9.94 0.12
C GLY A 585 -18.19 9.73 0.22
N PHE A 586 -18.64 9.03 1.26
CA PHE A 586 -20.04 8.91 1.64
C PHE A 586 -20.29 9.46 3.05
N VAL A 587 -21.33 10.27 3.18
CA VAL A 587 -21.85 10.76 4.46
C VAL A 587 -23.32 10.36 4.57
N GLY A 588 -23.67 9.48 5.51
CA GLY A 588 -25.05 9.14 5.81
C GLY A 588 -25.56 9.90 7.04
N VAL A 589 -26.70 10.57 6.91
CA VAL A 589 -27.34 11.30 8.03
C VAL A 589 -28.71 10.70 8.31
N HIS A 590 -28.91 10.27 9.55
CA HIS A 590 -30.15 9.76 10.13
C HIS A 590 -30.81 8.69 9.24
N ASN A 591 -31.87 9.02 8.50
CA ASN A 591 -32.65 8.05 7.73
C ASN A 591 -31.93 7.45 6.51
N ALA A 592 -30.69 7.87 6.22
CA ALA A 592 -29.81 7.15 5.31
C ALA A 592 -29.68 5.65 5.67
N ALA A 593 -29.73 5.30 6.96
CA ALA A 593 -29.71 3.90 7.43
C ALA A 593 -31.01 3.11 7.19
N ASP A 594 -32.08 3.75 6.71
CA ASP A 594 -33.29 3.07 6.22
C ASP A 594 -33.50 3.25 4.70
N THR A 595 -32.47 3.71 3.99
CA THR A 595 -32.51 3.89 2.53
C THR A 595 -31.96 2.64 1.82
N MET A 596 -32.38 2.41 0.57
CA MET A 596 -31.82 1.38 -0.33
C MET A 596 -31.81 -0.06 0.22
N ARG A 597 -32.79 -0.43 1.05
CA ARG A 597 -32.91 -1.79 1.62
C ARG A 597 -32.88 -2.87 0.54
N GLY A 598 -32.19 -3.96 0.81
CA GLY A 598 -32.02 -5.08 -0.13
C GLY A 598 -30.85 -4.92 -1.10
N TRP A 599 -30.15 -3.78 -1.09
CA TRP A 599 -28.88 -3.62 -1.81
C TRP A 599 -27.70 -3.84 -0.85
N ALA A 600 -27.27 -5.11 -0.73
CA ALA A 600 -26.27 -5.54 0.25
C ALA A 600 -24.97 -4.70 0.22
N TRP A 601 -24.56 -4.19 -0.94
CA TRP A 601 -23.40 -3.30 -1.04
C TRP A 601 -23.60 -1.98 -0.29
N TYR A 602 -24.77 -1.35 -0.42
CA TYR A 602 -25.09 -0.10 0.30
C TYR A 602 -25.28 -0.34 1.79
N GLU A 603 -25.93 -1.44 2.17
CA GLU A 603 -26.09 -1.81 3.58
C GLU A 603 -24.73 -1.99 4.27
N ASN A 604 -23.74 -2.50 3.53
CA ASN A 604 -22.37 -2.55 4.00
C ASN A 604 -21.69 -1.18 3.96
N LEU A 605 -21.92 -0.33 2.95
CA LEU A 605 -21.39 1.05 2.93
C LEU A 605 -21.82 1.82 4.19
N VAL A 606 -23.11 1.77 4.56
CA VAL A 606 -23.64 2.39 5.78
C VAL A 606 -23.12 1.69 7.03
N GLY A 607 -23.08 0.35 7.04
CA GLY A 607 -22.48 -0.48 8.10
C GLY A 607 -23.50 -1.15 9.02
N ALA A 608 -24.55 -0.43 9.41
CA ALA A 608 -25.67 -0.96 10.19
C ALA A 608 -26.98 -0.29 9.74
N MET A 609 -28.04 -1.07 9.56
CA MET A 609 -29.31 -0.60 8.98
C MET A 609 -30.40 -0.53 10.03
N TYR A 610 -31.37 0.37 9.82
CA TYR A 610 -32.53 0.57 10.69
C TYR A 610 -33.27 -0.74 10.97
N GLN A 611 -33.61 -0.98 12.24
CA GLN A 611 -34.43 -2.11 12.70
C GLN A 611 -35.72 -1.63 13.38
N SER A 612 -35.64 -0.63 14.24
CA SER A 612 -36.80 -0.01 14.90
C SER A 612 -36.47 1.39 15.44
N GLU A 613 -37.49 2.19 15.68
CA GLU A 613 -37.37 3.57 16.15
C GLU A 613 -37.17 3.67 17.67
N ILE A 614 -36.38 4.67 18.08
CA ILE A 614 -36.35 5.26 19.41
C ILE A 614 -36.90 6.67 19.25
N ASN A 615 -38.15 6.88 19.72
CA ASN A 615 -38.84 8.16 19.63
C ASN A 615 -38.01 9.31 20.21
N THR A 616 -38.19 10.52 19.66
CA THR A 616 -37.49 11.75 20.08
C THR A 616 -37.48 11.92 21.58
N GLN A 617 -36.29 11.87 22.18
CA GLN A 617 -36.10 12.03 23.61
C GLN A 617 -34.66 12.48 23.93
N PRO A 618 -34.38 12.98 25.15
CA PRO A 618 -33.03 13.32 25.54
C PRO A 618 -32.12 12.10 25.62
N LEU A 619 -30.95 12.17 24.99
CA LEU A 619 -29.89 11.19 25.01
C LEU A 619 -28.63 11.81 25.64
N THR A 620 -27.92 11.02 26.44
CA THR A 620 -26.59 11.39 26.95
C THR A 620 -25.55 10.68 26.09
N LEU A 621 -24.96 11.43 25.16
CA LEU A 621 -23.97 10.94 24.21
C LEU A 621 -22.58 10.96 24.84
N ARG A 622 -21.80 9.92 24.56
CA ARG A 622 -20.42 9.73 25.00
C ARG A 622 -19.51 9.55 23.80
N VAL A 623 -18.49 10.40 23.69
CA VAL A 623 -17.40 10.23 22.71
C VAL A 623 -16.49 9.13 23.21
N ILE A 624 -16.27 8.11 22.38
CA ILE A 624 -15.46 6.93 22.74
C ILE A 624 -14.22 6.74 21.86
N SER A 625 -14.08 7.52 20.79
CA SER A 625 -12.92 7.50 19.90
C SER A 625 -12.56 8.90 19.42
N SER A 626 -11.26 9.17 19.30
CA SER A 626 -10.74 10.37 18.62
C SER A 626 -10.94 10.22 17.11
N HIS A 627 -11.43 11.28 16.47
CA HIS A 627 -11.69 11.35 15.03
C HIS A 627 -11.97 12.81 14.65
N LEU A 628 -11.78 13.18 13.38
CA LEU A 628 -12.12 14.50 12.82
C LEU A 628 -13.52 15.00 13.23
N SER A 629 -14.51 14.10 13.25
CA SER A 629 -15.89 14.41 13.66
C SER A 629 -16.12 14.46 15.18
N THR A 630 -15.18 14.06 16.01
CA THR A 630 -15.29 14.13 17.48
C THR A 630 -14.34 15.14 18.10
N GLN A 631 -13.40 15.68 17.32
CA GLN A 631 -12.51 16.78 17.73
C GLN A 631 -13.31 17.97 18.24
N GLY A 632 -12.99 18.43 19.44
CA GLY A 632 -13.60 19.58 20.11
C GLY A 632 -15.02 19.35 20.66
N LEU A 633 -15.58 18.14 20.54
CA LEU A 633 -16.80 17.77 21.26
C LEU A 633 -16.49 17.48 22.74
N PRO A 634 -17.41 17.79 23.68
CA PRO A 634 -17.30 17.31 25.04
C PRO A 634 -17.30 15.78 25.10
N SER A 635 -16.53 15.20 26.03
CA SER A 635 -16.49 13.73 26.22
C SER A 635 -17.87 13.14 26.54
N VAL A 636 -18.75 13.93 27.17
CA VAL A 636 -20.17 13.63 27.37
C VAL A 636 -20.99 14.89 27.11
N TRP A 637 -22.08 14.77 26.34
CA TRP A 637 -23.00 15.87 26.07
C TRP A 637 -24.44 15.38 25.87
N ASN A 638 -25.41 16.26 26.13
CA ASN A 638 -26.82 15.95 25.97
C ASN A 638 -27.32 16.37 24.60
N PHE A 639 -28.08 15.50 23.95
CA PHE A 639 -28.64 15.70 22.62
C PHE A 639 -30.06 15.13 22.59
N THR A 640 -31.03 15.91 22.10
CA THR A 640 -32.43 15.47 22.06
C THR A 640 -32.80 15.23 20.61
N ASP A 641 -32.91 13.96 20.22
CA ASP A 641 -33.23 13.59 18.85
C ASP A 641 -33.96 12.23 18.81
N GLU A 642 -34.47 11.86 17.64
CA GLU A 642 -34.85 10.50 17.31
C GLU A 642 -33.58 9.66 17.05
N ALA A 643 -33.59 8.40 17.49
CA ALA A 643 -32.49 7.45 17.24
C ALA A 643 -33.05 6.10 16.72
N TYR A 644 -32.17 5.20 16.29
CA TYR A 644 -32.56 3.91 15.72
C TYR A 644 -31.89 2.76 16.45
N ASN A 645 -32.63 1.68 16.69
CA ASN A 645 -32.00 0.38 16.86
C ASN A 645 -31.59 -0.16 15.49
N TYR A 646 -30.50 -0.93 15.47
CA TYR A 646 -29.92 -1.45 14.23
C TYR A 646 -30.03 -2.98 14.12
N ASP A 647 -29.91 -3.47 12.89
CA ASP A 647 -29.90 -4.90 12.57
C ASP A 647 -28.63 -5.62 13.06
N ARG A 648 -27.55 -4.87 13.34
CA ARG A 648 -26.29 -5.34 13.92
C ARG A 648 -25.53 -4.21 14.61
N ASP A 649 -24.52 -4.58 15.39
CA ASP A 649 -23.48 -3.63 15.81
C ASP A 649 -22.58 -3.30 14.59
N PRO A 650 -22.41 -2.02 14.22
CA PRO A 650 -21.58 -1.62 13.07
C PRO A 650 -20.12 -2.09 13.17
N LYS A 651 -19.60 -2.37 14.37
CA LYS A 651 -18.26 -2.98 14.57
C LYS A 651 -18.12 -4.33 13.88
N GLN A 652 -19.22 -5.09 13.79
CA GLN A 652 -19.23 -6.38 13.09
C GLN A 652 -19.03 -6.22 11.57
N GLY A 653 -19.36 -5.05 11.03
CA GLY A 653 -19.13 -4.67 9.63
C GLY A 653 -17.83 -3.91 9.40
N GLY A 654 -16.87 -3.98 10.33
CA GLY A 654 -15.55 -3.35 10.25
C GLY A 654 -15.54 -1.84 10.51
N ALA A 655 -16.60 -1.28 11.09
CA ALA A 655 -16.66 0.14 11.43
C ALA A 655 -16.07 0.46 12.80
N THR A 656 -15.47 1.64 12.92
CA THR A 656 -15.04 2.21 14.20
C THR A 656 -16.14 3.13 14.73
N VAL A 657 -16.71 2.78 15.88
CA VAL A 657 -17.76 3.57 16.54
C VAL A 657 -17.14 4.75 17.26
N LEU A 658 -17.70 5.95 17.04
CA LEU A 658 -17.18 7.22 17.51
C LEU A 658 -17.94 7.74 18.74
N ILE A 659 -19.27 7.67 18.67
CA ILE A 659 -20.16 8.15 19.71
C ILE A 659 -21.14 7.03 20.06
N THR A 660 -21.41 6.86 21.35
CA THR A 660 -22.40 5.91 21.89
C THR A 660 -23.32 6.58 22.89
N PHE A 661 -24.45 5.95 23.21
CA PHE A 661 -25.24 6.22 24.41
C PHE A 661 -25.65 4.93 25.10
N ASP A 662 -26.03 5.02 26.38
CA ASP A 662 -26.56 3.88 27.15
C ASP A 662 -28.08 3.85 27.04
N ASP A 663 -28.62 2.86 26.33
CA ASP A 663 -30.05 2.79 26.05
C ASP A 663 -30.86 2.02 27.09
N ARG A 664 -30.23 1.48 28.15
CA ARG A 664 -30.90 0.68 29.18
C ARG A 664 -31.99 1.45 29.93
N ASN A 665 -31.92 2.78 29.92
CA ASN A 665 -32.90 3.69 30.50
C ASN A 665 -33.57 4.59 29.45
N VAL A 666 -33.37 4.31 28.15
CA VAL A 666 -33.97 5.04 27.03
C VAL A 666 -35.16 4.25 26.53
N SER A 667 -36.32 4.91 26.42
CA SER A 667 -37.55 4.22 26.01
C SER A 667 -37.45 3.79 24.54
N GLY A 668 -37.54 2.49 24.27
CA GLY A 668 -37.45 1.91 22.92
C GLY A 668 -36.07 1.37 22.55
N GLY A 669 -35.05 1.53 23.39
CA GLY A 669 -33.71 0.99 23.14
C GLY A 669 -33.63 -0.54 23.27
N THR A 670 -32.83 -1.18 22.41
CA THR A 670 -32.62 -2.64 22.41
C THR A 670 -31.15 -3.07 22.27
N MET A 671 -30.20 -2.14 22.25
CA MET A 671 -28.77 -2.40 21.95
C MET A 671 -27.88 -2.39 23.20
N GLY A 672 -28.37 -1.92 24.34
CA GLY A 672 -27.69 -1.96 25.64
C GLY A 672 -26.82 -0.74 25.95
N ALA A 673 -25.78 -0.96 26.74
CA ALA A 673 -24.99 0.12 27.35
C ALA A 673 -24.10 0.91 26.37
N ASP A 674 -23.83 0.34 25.20
CA ASP A 674 -22.95 0.90 24.17
C ASP A 674 -23.68 1.03 22.83
N HIS A 675 -24.88 1.62 22.86
CA HIS A 675 -25.71 1.83 21.67
C HIS A 675 -24.97 2.79 20.70
N PRO A 676 -24.67 2.39 19.45
CA PRO A 676 -23.91 3.21 18.50
C PRO A 676 -24.72 4.41 17.99
N PHE A 677 -24.14 5.61 18.04
CA PHE A 677 -24.75 6.85 17.53
C PHE A 677 -24.10 7.32 16.22
N SER A 678 -22.78 7.16 16.10
CA SER A 678 -22.04 7.46 14.88
C SER A 678 -20.79 6.60 14.74
N TRP A 679 -20.36 6.40 13.49
CA TRP A 679 -19.22 5.55 13.16
C TRP A 679 -18.65 5.90 11.78
N TYR A 680 -17.46 5.38 11.51
CA TYR A 680 -16.80 5.53 10.22
C TYR A 680 -16.09 4.24 9.79
N LYS A 681 -15.75 4.15 8.50
CA LYS A 681 -14.83 3.15 7.96
C LYS A 681 -14.28 3.53 6.59
N ALA A 682 -13.15 2.94 6.22
CA ALA A 682 -12.82 2.74 4.82
C ALA A 682 -13.73 1.65 4.25
N TYR A 683 -14.27 1.85 3.06
CA TYR A 683 -15.14 0.87 2.42
C TYR A 683 -15.00 0.93 0.90
N ASP A 684 -14.61 -0.22 0.33
CA ASP A 684 -14.57 -0.46 -1.12
C ASP A 684 -13.86 0.66 -1.88
N GLY A 685 -12.62 0.98 -1.50
CA GLY A 685 -11.82 2.05 -2.10
C GLY A 685 -12.07 3.45 -1.54
N GLY A 686 -13.24 3.72 -0.97
CA GLY A 686 -13.64 5.04 -0.47
C GLY A 686 -13.74 5.14 1.06
N ARG A 687 -14.33 6.26 1.53
CA ARG A 687 -14.52 6.58 2.96
C ARG A 687 -15.99 6.76 3.28
N SER A 688 -16.47 6.09 4.31
CA SER A 688 -17.86 6.14 4.79
C SER A 688 -17.92 6.68 6.21
N TRP A 689 -18.80 7.64 6.44
CA TRP A 689 -19.13 8.15 7.77
C TRP A 689 -20.65 8.23 7.93
N TYR A 690 -21.14 7.85 9.11
CA TYR A 690 -22.57 7.87 9.41
C TYR A 690 -22.83 8.45 10.80
N THR A 691 -23.92 9.21 10.93
CA THR A 691 -24.49 9.63 12.21
C THR A 691 -26.00 9.45 12.21
N VAL A 692 -26.55 9.00 13.34
CA VAL A 692 -28.01 8.90 13.51
C VAL A 692 -28.65 10.25 13.79
N GLY A 693 -27.90 11.27 14.20
CA GLY A 693 -28.48 12.58 14.47
C GLY A 693 -28.97 13.30 13.21
N GLY A 694 -29.84 14.30 13.37
CA GLY A 694 -30.31 15.18 12.31
C GLY A 694 -31.75 14.92 11.86
N ALA A 695 -32.55 14.22 12.68
CA ALA A 695 -33.98 14.02 12.43
C ALA A 695 -34.78 15.32 12.65
N ASN A 696 -34.33 16.14 13.60
CA ASN A 696 -35.06 17.30 14.08
C ASN A 696 -34.45 18.62 13.54
N PRO A 697 -35.26 19.62 13.18
CA PRO A 697 -34.74 20.91 12.73
C PRO A 697 -33.75 21.61 13.69
N PRO A 698 -33.96 21.60 15.03
CA PRO A 698 -33.03 22.23 15.98
C PRO A 698 -31.64 21.59 16.05
N ASP A 699 -31.45 20.38 15.54
CA ASP A 699 -30.13 19.72 15.53
C ASP A 699 -29.13 20.56 14.73
N TYR A 700 -29.59 21.15 13.62
CA TYR A 700 -28.81 21.99 12.73
C TYR A 700 -28.55 23.41 13.27
N GLU A 701 -29.01 23.72 14.48
CA GLU A 701 -28.65 24.93 15.23
C GLU A 701 -27.69 24.59 16.39
N ASN A 702 -27.50 23.31 16.72
CA ASN A 702 -26.63 22.87 17.80
C ASN A 702 -25.16 22.92 17.34
N PRO A 703 -24.29 23.71 18.01
CA PRO A 703 -22.90 23.86 17.59
C PRO A 703 -22.10 22.55 17.66
N TYR A 704 -22.40 21.67 18.62
CA TYR A 704 -21.74 20.37 18.72
C TYR A 704 -22.15 19.44 17.58
N PHE A 705 -23.42 19.44 17.19
CA PHE A 705 -23.86 18.64 16.05
C PHE A 705 -23.30 19.17 14.72
N LEU A 706 -23.28 20.50 14.52
CA LEU A 706 -22.68 21.10 13.33
C LEU A 706 -21.18 20.80 13.22
N GLN A 707 -20.46 20.83 14.33
CA GLN A 707 -19.05 20.44 14.39
C GLN A 707 -18.86 18.94 14.09
N HIS A 708 -19.72 18.09 14.63
CA HIS A 708 -19.72 16.65 14.35
C HIS A 708 -19.95 16.36 12.85
N LEU A 709 -20.95 17.01 12.26
CA LEU A 709 -21.30 16.89 10.86
C LEU A 709 -20.17 17.41 9.95
N LEU A 710 -19.58 18.56 10.27
CA LEU A 710 -18.44 19.10 9.52
C LEU A 710 -17.26 18.14 9.51
N GLY A 711 -16.87 17.60 10.66
CA GLY A 711 -15.75 16.65 10.72
C GLY A 711 -16.05 15.32 10.01
N GLY A 712 -17.32 14.89 9.98
CA GLY A 712 -17.75 13.74 9.17
C GLY A 712 -17.62 14.00 7.67
N ILE A 713 -18.03 15.20 7.22
CA ILE A 713 -17.87 15.66 5.84
C ILE A 713 -16.39 15.77 5.46
N ARG A 714 -15.53 16.28 6.35
CA ARG A 714 -14.07 16.36 6.14
C ARG A 714 -13.43 15.00 5.98
N TYR A 715 -13.74 14.08 6.89
CA TYR A 715 -13.24 12.71 6.79
C TYR A 715 -13.68 12.05 5.47
N ALA A 716 -14.97 12.09 5.13
CA ALA A 716 -15.45 11.46 3.91
C ALA A 716 -14.85 12.12 2.65
N GLY A 717 -14.85 13.46 2.62
CA GLY A 717 -14.41 14.28 1.50
C GLY A 717 -12.90 14.37 1.32
N ASN A 718 -12.09 13.96 2.31
CA ASN A 718 -10.65 14.19 2.30
C ASN A 718 -10.31 15.69 2.10
N PHE A 719 -10.90 16.52 2.96
CA PHE A 719 -10.72 17.99 2.98
C PHE A 719 -9.68 18.44 3.98
#